data_AF-F0RBT4-F1
#
_entry.id   AF-F0RBT4-F1
#
_cell.length_a   1.000
_cell.length_b   1.000
_cell.length_c   1.000
_cell.angle_alpha   90.00
_cell.angle_beta   90.00
_cell.angle_gamma   90.00
#
_symmetry.space_group_name_H-M   'P 1'
#
loop_
_entity.id
_entity.type
_entity.pdbx_description
1 polymer ?
#
loop_
_entity_poly.entity_id
_entity_poly.type
_entity_poly.pdbx_seq_one_letter_code
_entity_poly.pdbx_strand_id
1 'polypeptide(L)'
;MRKKITAYTSVIVFMLISIISCSKDEEILPAEFSIDETMFDYAGVMVTEFSSKSFTITNTGGRDLELTSFSLTGDASADFSTNASENSLSAGDSYVFDVVFEPQSEGEKNADLVILTNDGKKTINLTGIASPQLVAAATLSTTNIDFTNVEIGASSSLPFTITSTGDSDLEIIGYSFSGANASDFTTNGTATTVSPNQTSDVSVTFTPQSEGVKSAVLAIETNAGTFNVAVEGNGTAQPMPVISLDNTSLDFEDVELNTDNDLILVVSNTGSADLVITNFTFNGTDASQFSVQNVVTPLTIAAGTNTSVTVQFSPTSEGAKSAVLVIDSNVADASVSLTGTGIAAATSVMQFSESPISFGNVAVGQELSKNITISNTGTADLEITNANVIGGSSASSFTVIGGTSSLIRTIAPGGSYTFEVKFTPSSEGFASGSIRFSNNSSENEVSLPMNGTGTAPAQPAIAFSETGLNFGDVTVGNSGTDLTFDIQNNGQGNLEVSTIRINGANASDFSLINVSAPQTVMTNGYYTVNVRFTPQSVGQKYAQIVVESNDPTKPNYGIIAQGNGLQATTGTIVNIPDANFKAALVGNSSINTNGDGEIQVSEAQAFTGEIRVDGLNILDVTGLEAFVNITQFHAENNSLTSIDLSQNTAVTRLTLKGNSLTALDLSANLALETILIQQNSISTIDLTNHSSLVNFQCGDNNISTLVLPTTANGLRTLYLEENQISTLDVSMYPDLRTLVAYNNNLSSMDISNNSRVISLHVRNNNLTSLNVANGNNVNFIYMVADGNANLTCIQHDAGFDPLNPPNTTANQWSKPSGASWSTTSCQ
;
A
#
# COMPACT_ATOMS: atom_id res chain seq x y z
N MET A 1 -16.54 44.82 135.12
CA MET A 1 -17.13 44.37 136.40
C MET A 1 -18.39 45.16 136.65
N ARG A 2 -19.47 44.45 136.98
CA ARG A 2 -20.61 44.86 137.82
C ARG A 2 -21.24 46.23 137.56
N LYS A 3 -22.55 46.38 137.53
CA LYS A 3 -23.73 45.51 137.54
C LYS A 3 -24.81 46.59 137.41
N LYS A 4 -25.63 46.56 136.37
CA LYS A 4 -26.89 45.78 136.35
C LYS A 4 -27.93 46.36 137.31
N ILE A 5 -29.16 46.35 136.81
CA ILE A 5 -30.43 46.28 137.54
C ILE A 5 -31.04 47.67 137.75
N THR A 6 -31.92 48.12 136.84
CA THR A 6 -33.32 47.69 136.65
C THR A 6 -34.16 47.99 137.89
N ALA A 7 -35.32 48.60 137.69
CA ALA A 7 -36.60 48.27 138.35
C ALA A 7 -37.39 49.48 138.87
N TYR A 8 -38.58 49.65 138.27
CA TYR A 8 -39.87 49.75 138.95
C TYR A 8 -40.29 51.04 139.68
N THR A 9 -41.31 51.67 139.07
CA THR A 9 -42.61 52.10 139.64
C THR A 9 -42.71 53.03 140.84
N SER A 10 -43.41 54.14 140.58
CA SER A 10 -44.63 54.63 141.27
C SER A 10 -44.56 55.04 142.74
N VAL A 11 -45.58 55.84 143.12
CA VAL A 11 -46.17 56.07 144.46
C VAL A 11 -45.89 57.52 144.93
N ILE A 12 -46.89 58.44 144.80
CA ILE A 12 -47.92 58.79 145.84
C ILE A 12 -47.33 59.91 146.75
N VAL A 13 -47.95 61.06 147.12
CA VAL A 13 -49.36 61.44 147.27
C VAL A 13 -49.44 62.84 147.93
N PHE A 14 -50.60 63.51 147.78
CA PHE A 14 -51.23 64.47 148.70
C PHE A 14 -50.62 65.88 148.82
N MET A 15 -51.37 66.94 148.44
CA MET A 15 -52.58 67.54 149.03
C MET A 15 -52.22 68.75 149.91
N LEU A 16 -52.75 69.90 149.46
CA LEU A 16 -53.46 70.89 150.27
C LEU A 16 -52.68 71.56 151.44
N ILE A 17 -52.35 72.84 151.25
CA ILE A 17 -53.04 74.00 151.86
C ILE A 17 -52.07 75.18 151.95
N SER A 18 -52.30 76.18 151.10
CA SER A 18 -51.85 77.56 151.29
C SER A 18 -52.79 78.24 152.27
N ILE A 19 -52.32 78.76 153.42
CA ILE A 19 -53.09 79.73 154.22
C ILE A 19 -52.15 80.73 154.92
N ILE A 20 -52.33 82.00 154.51
CA ILE A 20 -52.34 83.24 155.31
C ILE A 20 -50.97 83.68 155.86
N SER A 21 -50.47 84.84 155.45
CA SER A 21 -50.93 86.09 156.07
C SER A 21 -50.83 87.31 155.17
N CYS A 22 -51.69 87.40 154.16
CA CYS A 22 -51.40 86.55 153.01
C CYS A 22 -50.49 87.36 152.07
N SER A 23 -49.23 87.51 152.47
CA SER A 23 -48.17 88.35 151.89
C SER A 23 -48.01 88.18 150.38
N LYS A 24 -47.70 89.26 149.64
CA LYS A 24 -46.42 89.43 148.93
C LYS A 24 -46.43 90.63 147.97
N ASP A 25 -45.28 91.29 147.95
CA ASP A 25 -44.87 92.43 147.12
C ASP A 25 -44.80 92.10 145.61
N GLU A 26 -44.91 93.15 144.80
CA GLU A 26 -44.66 93.19 143.35
C GLU A 26 -43.26 92.66 142.98
N GLU A 27 -43.19 91.70 142.05
CA GLU A 27 -41.94 91.10 141.55
C GLU A 27 -41.88 91.20 140.01
N ILE A 28 -40.76 91.71 139.48
CA ILE A 28 -40.49 91.93 138.04
C ILE A 28 -39.98 90.62 137.40
N LEU A 29 -40.61 90.13 136.33
CA LEU A 29 -40.26 88.84 135.66
C LEU A 29 -39.22 89.01 134.51
N PRO A 30 -38.28 88.05 134.32
CA PRO A 30 -37.23 88.10 133.28
C PRO A 30 -37.73 87.70 131.86
N ALA A 31 -36.89 87.93 130.85
CA ALA A 31 -37.04 87.30 129.52
C ALA A 31 -36.66 85.80 129.63
N GLU A 32 -37.35 84.89 128.94
CA GLU A 32 -37.05 83.45 128.88
C GLU A 32 -37.51 82.90 127.52
N PHE A 33 -36.83 81.89 126.96
CA PHE A 33 -37.20 81.30 125.66
C PHE A 33 -37.00 79.78 125.53
N SER A 34 -37.76 79.17 124.62
CA SER A 34 -37.66 77.74 124.26
C SER A 34 -37.43 77.52 122.78
N ILE A 35 -36.79 76.41 122.43
CA ILE A 35 -36.65 75.89 121.06
C ILE A 35 -37.32 74.52 121.01
N ASP A 36 -38.04 74.22 119.92
CA ASP A 36 -38.76 72.96 119.72
C ASP A 36 -37.84 71.73 119.70
N GLU A 37 -36.68 71.81 119.07
CA GLU A 37 -35.67 70.75 119.02
C GLU A 37 -34.26 71.31 119.26
N THR A 38 -33.42 70.53 119.95
CA THR A 38 -32.00 70.89 120.22
C THR A 38 -31.00 69.96 119.52
N MET A 39 -31.50 68.97 118.77
CA MET A 39 -30.69 68.05 117.96
C MET A 39 -31.51 67.48 116.80
N PHE A 40 -30.91 67.35 115.62
CA PHE A 40 -31.53 66.71 114.44
C PHE A 40 -30.51 65.96 113.56
N ASP A 41 -30.89 64.80 113.03
CA ASP A 41 -30.08 63.94 112.14
C ASP A 41 -30.75 63.81 110.75
N TYR A 42 -30.03 64.20 109.70
CA TYR A 42 -30.47 64.15 108.30
C TYR A 42 -30.33 62.76 107.65
N ALA A 43 -29.77 61.77 108.36
CA ALA A 43 -29.50 60.43 107.85
C ALA A 43 -28.60 60.43 106.59
N GLY A 44 -28.70 59.37 105.76
CA GLY A 44 -27.89 59.18 104.57
C GLY A 44 -28.37 60.02 103.38
N VAL A 45 -27.50 60.87 102.81
CA VAL A 45 -27.75 61.68 101.61
C VAL A 45 -26.59 61.45 100.63
N MET A 46 -26.85 61.25 99.33
CA MET A 46 -25.73 61.14 98.37
C MET A 46 -25.02 62.50 98.20
N VAL A 47 -23.73 62.50 97.85
CA VAL A 47 -22.94 63.74 97.64
C VAL A 47 -23.55 64.67 96.56
N THR A 48 -24.51 64.19 95.76
CA THR A 48 -25.22 64.96 94.73
C THR A 48 -26.63 65.43 95.15
N GLU A 49 -27.06 65.23 96.40
CA GLU A 49 -28.40 65.52 96.91
C GLU A 49 -28.39 66.41 98.18
N PHE A 50 -29.56 66.90 98.60
CA PHE A 50 -29.73 67.74 99.80
C PHE A 50 -30.98 67.41 100.62
N SER A 51 -31.01 67.79 101.90
CA SER A 51 -32.14 67.59 102.82
C SER A 51 -32.33 68.80 103.75
N SER A 52 -33.56 69.12 104.19
CA SER A 52 -33.88 70.37 104.95
C SER A 52 -34.84 70.14 106.12
N LYS A 53 -34.69 70.90 107.21
CA LYS A 53 -35.51 70.85 108.46
C LYS A 53 -35.76 72.24 109.06
N SER A 54 -37.01 72.52 109.44
CA SER A 54 -37.42 73.75 110.15
C SER A 54 -37.32 73.62 111.68
N PHE A 55 -36.96 74.72 112.35
CA PHE A 55 -36.91 74.88 113.81
C PHE A 55 -37.68 76.13 114.25
N THR A 56 -38.22 76.11 115.47
CA THR A 56 -39.05 77.20 116.03
C THR A 56 -38.51 77.68 117.38
N ILE A 57 -38.28 78.99 117.50
CA ILE A 57 -37.96 79.66 118.77
C ILE A 57 -39.21 80.39 119.26
N THR A 58 -39.55 80.27 120.54
CA THR A 58 -40.69 80.98 121.15
C THR A 58 -40.25 81.77 122.38
N ASN A 59 -40.64 83.04 122.47
CA ASN A 59 -40.44 83.84 123.68
C ASN A 59 -41.49 83.47 124.73
N THR A 60 -41.07 82.83 125.81
CA THR A 60 -41.92 82.37 126.92
C THR A 60 -41.87 83.28 128.13
N GLY A 61 -41.02 84.31 128.13
CA GLY A 61 -40.84 85.26 129.22
C GLY A 61 -41.73 86.49 129.14
N GLY A 62 -41.60 87.37 130.14
CA GLY A 62 -42.43 88.59 130.26
C GLY A 62 -41.88 89.84 129.56
N ARG A 63 -40.71 89.75 128.91
CA ARG A 63 -40.04 90.85 128.18
C ARG A 63 -39.66 90.41 126.77
N ASP A 64 -39.43 91.37 125.89
CA ASP A 64 -39.01 91.11 124.50
C ASP A 64 -37.66 90.37 124.46
N LEU A 65 -37.61 89.31 123.64
CA LEU A 65 -36.44 88.48 123.39
C LEU A 65 -35.78 88.92 122.09
N GLU A 66 -34.58 89.47 122.20
CA GLU A 66 -33.77 89.87 121.05
C GLU A 66 -32.91 88.68 120.61
N LEU A 67 -33.17 88.14 119.42
CA LEU A 67 -32.33 87.15 118.73
C LEU A 67 -31.24 87.91 117.98
N THR A 68 -30.02 87.88 118.50
CA THR A 68 -28.92 88.75 118.06
C THR A 68 -27.92 88.08 117.12
N SER A 69 -27.89 86.75 117.03
CA SER A 69 -27.09 86.07 116.00
C SER A 69 -27.47 84.61 115.83
N PHE A 70 -27.34 84.12 114.60
CA PHE A 70 -27.38 82.69 114.24
C PHE A 70 -26.06 82.33 113.57
N SER A 71 -25.34 81.36 114.12
CA SER A 71 -24.02 80.96 113.62
C SER A 71 -23.89 79.45 113.59
N LEU A 72 -23.60 78.90 112.40
CA LEU A 72 -23.21 77.51 112.25
C LEU A 72 -21.73 77.36 112.62
N THR A 73 -21.43 76.39 113.45
CA THR A 73 -20.10 76.13 114.00
C THR A 73 -19.79 74.63 113.96
N GLY A 74 -18.53 74.24 114.00
CA GLY A 74 -18.09 72.85 113.88
C GLY A 74 -17.47 72.52 112.51
N ASP A 75 -16.78 71.38 112.44
CA ASP A 75 -15.89 71.03 111.31
C ASP A 75 -16.65 70.78 110.00
N ALA A 76 -17.90 70.32 110.07
CA ALA A 76 -18.75 70.12 108.90
C ALA A 76 -19.76 71.27 108.68
N SER A 77 -19.56 72.44 109.30
CA SER A 77 -20.51 73.56 109.19
C SER A 77 -20.73 74.05 107.75
N ALA A 78 -19.77 73.84 106.84
CA ALA A 78 -19.92 74.16 105.42
C ALA A 78 -20.89 73.23 104.66
N ASP A 79 -21.16 72.03 105.21
CA ASP A 79 -22.16 71.10 104.67
C ASP A 79 -23.58 71.47 105.15
N PHE A 80 -23.73 72.52 105.97
CA PHE A 80 -25.03 73.02 106.45
C PHE A 80 -25.23 74.50 106.12
N SER A 81 -26.49 74.91 105.95
CA SER A 81 -26.85 76.33 105.82
C SER A 81 -28.15 76.64 106.59
N THR A 82 -28.38 77.89 106.95
CA THR A 82 -29.63 78.31 107.61
C THR A 82 -30.13 79.65 107.08
N ASN A 83 -31.45 79.84 107.02
CA ASN A 83 -32.08 81.10 106.62
C ASN A 83 -32.46 82.00 107.82
N ALA A 84 -32.05 81.63 109.03
CA ALA A 84 -32.34 82.39 110.26
C ALA A 84 -31.67 83.77 110.27
N SER A 85 -32.36 84.76 110.84
CA SER A 85 -31.91 86.16 110.92
C SER A 85 -32.24 86.79 112.26
N GLU A 86 -31.53 87.87 112.61
CA GLU A 86 -31.80 88.64 113.84
C GLU A 86 -33.27 89.09 113.90
N ASN A 87 -33.88 88.99 115.08
CA ASN A 87 -35.31 89.24 115.26
C ASN A 87 -35.63 89.64 116.72
N SER A 88 -36.67 90.43 116.94
CA SER A 88 -37.15 90.79 118.28
C SER A 88 -38.55 90.20 118.48
N LEU A 89 -38.68 89.30 119.46
CA LEU A 89 -39.93 88.59 119.74
C LEU A 89 -40.58 89.18 120.99
N SER A 90 -41.81 89.70 120.86
CA SER A 90 -42.62 90.09 122.02
C SER A 90 -43.02 88.85 122.84
N ALA A 91 -43.44 89.06 124.09
CA ALA A 91 -43.87 87.96 124.96
C ALA A 91 -44.99 87.12 124.29
N GLY A 92 -44.73 85.83 124.07
CA GLY A 92 -45.64 84.88 123.43
C GLY A 92 -45.44 84.64 121.92
N ASP A 93 -44.61 85.44 121.24
CA ASP A 93 -44.34 85.28 119.81
C ASP A 93 -43.30 84.19 119.51
N SER A 94 -43.37 83.65 118.29
CA SER A 94 -42.46 82.63 117.77
C SER A 94 -41.80 83.03 116.45
N TYR A 95 -40.57 82.56 116.22
CA TYR A 95 -39.81 82.68 114.97
C TYR A 95 -39.45 81.29 114.43
N VAL A 96 -39.75 81.04 113.16
CA VAL A 96 -39.45 79.78 112.46
C VAL A 96 -38.36 80.04 111.42
N PHE A 97 -37.38 79.14 111.33
CA PHE A 97 -36.30 79.16 110.33
C PHE A 97 -35.91 77.73 109.94
N ASP A 98 -35.28 77.58 108.78
CA ASP A 98 -34.81 76.32 108.23
C ASP A 98 -33.30 76.15 108.36
N VAL A 99 -32.88 74.89 108.45
CA VAL A 99 -31.50 74.46 108.26
C VAL A 99 -31.49 73.41 107.16
N VAL A 100 -30.50 73.47 106.26
CA VAL A 100 -30.33 72.55 105.11
C VAL A 100 -29.00 71.81 105.27
N PHE A 101 -28.97 70.51 104.94
CA PHE A 101 -27.78 69.66 104.82
C PHE A 101 -27.49 69.34 103.33
N GLU A 102 -26.32 69.78 102.87
CA GLU A 102 -25.81 69.67 101.48
C GLU A 102 -24.36 69.14 101.49
N PRO A 103 -24.16 67.81 101.63
CA PRO A 103 -22.82 67.25 101.81
C PRO A 103 -21.95 67.36 100.56
N GLN A 104 -20.75 67.93 100.72
CA GLN A 104 -19.79 68.11 99.62
C GLN A 104 -18.83 66.92 99.44
N SER A 105 -18.81 65.98 100.39
CA SER A 105 -17.91 64.81 100.39
C SER A 105 -18.47 63.68 101.26
N GLU A 106 -18.10 62.45 100.93
CA GLU A 106 -18.52 61.23 101.65
C GLU A 106 -18.09 61.22 103.13
N GLY A 107 -18.89 60.56 103.98
CA GLY A 107 -18.63 60.37 105.40
C GLY A 107 -19.63 61.04 106.34
N GLU A 108 -19.45 60.83 107.65
CA GLU A 108 -20.27 61.43 108.71
C GLU A 108 -19.99 62.94 108.85
N LYS A 109 -21.05 63.74 108.94
CA LYS A 109 -21.04 65.21 109.00
C LYS A 109 -21.75 65.70 110.25
N ASN A 110 -21.11 66.54 111.06
CA ASN A 110 -21.64 67.08 112.32
C ASN A 110 -21.39 68.59 112.46
N ALA A 111 -22.40 69.37 112.84
CA ALA A 111 -22.30 70.82 113.07
C ALA A 111 -23.27 71.32 114.17
N ASP A 112 -23.02 72.52 114.70
CA ASP A 112 -23.81 73.16 115.75
C ASP A 112 -24.34 74.51 115.26
N LEU A 113 -25.66 74.70 115.26
CA LEU A 113 -26.29 76.01 115.08
C LEU A 113 -26.42 76.72 116.44
N VAL A 114 -25.61 77.74 116.65
CA VAL A 114 -25.57 78.57 117.85
C VAL A 114 -26.43 79.82 117.68
N ILE A 115 -27.36 80.03 118.62
CA ILE A 115 -28.31 81.15 118.67
C ILE A 115 -28.02 81.99 119.91
N LEU A 116 -27.68 83.26 119.73
CA LEU A 116 -27.42 84.21 120.82
C LEU A 116 -28.62 85.15 120.99
N THR A 117 -29.05 85.33 122.23
CA THR A 117 -30.15 86.22 122.60
C THR A 117 -29.76 87.15 123.74
N ASN A 118 -30.59 88.16 124.02
CA ASN A 118 -30.45 89.00 125.21
C ASN A 118 -30.67 88.25 126.56
N ASP A 119 -31.12 86.99 126.51
CA ASP A 119 -31.33 86.10 127.66
C ASP A 119 -30.30 84.93 127.72
N GLY A 120 -29.42 84.80 126.73
CA GLY A 120 -28.33 83.82 126.76
C GLY A 120 -28.09 83.14 125.42
N LYS A 121 -27.54 81.92 125.47
CA LYS A 121 -27.19 81.13 124.29
C LYS A 121 -27.93 79.80 124.28
N LYS A 122 -28.45 79.40 123.11
CA LYS A 122 -28.87 78.02 122.82
C LYS A 122 -28.10 77.48 121.62
N THR A 123 -28.00 76.15 121.55
CA THR A 123 -27.34 75.44 120.45
C THR A 123 -28.25 74.32 119.97
N ILE A 124 -28.31 74.10 118.66
CA ILE A 124 -28.95 72.95 118.01
C ILE A 124 -27.84 72.11 117.35
N ASN A 125 -27.72 70.82 117.70
CA ASN A 125 -26.75 69.90 117.08
C ASN A 125 -27.33 69.27 115.80
N LEU A 126 -26.55 69.20 114.73
CA LEU A 126 -26.96 68.75 113.40
C LEU A 126 -26.02 67.63 112.91
N THR A 127 -26.55 66.49 112.46
CA THR A 127 -25.75 65.34 111.96
C THR A 127 -26.26 64.79 110.61
N GLY A 128 -25.43 64.09 109.83
CA GLY A 128 -25.81 63.37 108.60
C GLY A 128 -24.68 62.50 108.01
N ILE A 129 -24.96 61.61 107.06
CA ILE A 129 -23.96 60.72 106.39
C ILE A 129 -24.00 60.89 104.87
N ALA A 130 -22.84 61.07 104.23
CA ALA A 130 -22.70 61.18 102.78
C ALA A 130 -22.19 59.89 102.10
N SER A 131 -22.85 59.40 101.04
CA SER A 131 -22.57 58.11 100.35
C SER A 131 -22.05 58.24 98.88
N PRO A 132 -21.29 57.25 98.33
CA PRO A 132 -20.67 57.23 96.96
C PRO A 132 -21.60 56.97 95.76
N GLN A 133 -21.12 57.23 94.52
CA GLN A 133 -21.80 57.01 93.22
C GLN A 133 -21.40 55.68 92.52
N LEU A 134 -22.34 54.98 91.83
CA LEU A 134 -22.15 53.68 91.14
C LEU A 134 -21.78 53.81 89.63
N VAL A 135 -21.00 52.85 89.06
CA VAL A 135 -20.54 52.83 87.63
C VAL A 135 -20.61 51.44 86.94
N ALA A 136 -20.91 51.39 85.63
CA ALA A 136 -20.99 50.15 84.83
C ALA A 136 -19.66 49.83 84.09
N ALA A 137 -19.33 48.54 83.89
CA ALA A 137 -18.14 48.06 83.15
C ALA A 137 -18.36 46.65 82.56
N ALA A 138 -17.62 46.28 81.50
CA ALA A 138 -17.73 44.96 80.86
C ALA A 138 -16.41 44.40 80.30
N THR A 139 -16.37 43.08 80.09
CA THR A 139 -15.29 42.36 79.38
C THR A 139 -15.85 41.30 78.41
N LEU A 140 -15.09 40.98 77.34
CA LEU A 140 -15.45 39.98 76.35
C LEU A 140 -14.59 38.72 76.50
N SER A 141 -15.18 37.53 76.24
CA SER A 141 -14.43 36.26 76.24
C SER A 141 -13.45 36.12 75.07
N THR A 142 -13.69 36.84 73.96
CA THR A 142 -12.79 36.95 72.81
C THR A 142 -12.98 38.29 72.11
N THR A 143 -11.94 38.72 71.39
CA THR A 143 -11.97 39.87 70.48
C THR A 143 -11.83 39.45 69.01
N ASN A 144 -11.68 38.15 68.73
CA ASN A 144 -11.63 37.59 67.36
C ASN A 144 -12.42 36.28 67.27
N ILE A 145 -13.13 36.07 66.15
CA ILE A 145 -13.82 34.82 65.82
C ILE A 145 -13.45 34.44 64.37
N ASP A 146 -12.82 33.27 64.20
CA ASP A 146 -12.46 32.72 62.88
C ASP A 146 -13.29 31.45 62.59
N PHE A 147 -14.07 31.49 61.52
CA PHE A 147 -14.92 30.39 61.06
C PHE A 147 -14.19 29.40 60.15
N THR A 148 -12.92 29.63 59.82
CA THR A 148 -12.12 28.84 58.87
C THR A 148 -12.82 28.71 57.50
N ASN A 149 -12.97 27.52 56.93
CA ASN A 149 -13.66 27.32 55.65
C ASN A 149 -15.15 27.01 55.87
N VAL A 150 -16.02 27.75 55.19
CA VAL A 150 -17.46 27.46 55.12
C VAL A 150 -17.88 27.49 53.65
N GLU A 151 -18.63 26.47 53.23
CA GLU A 151 -19.13 26.39 51.85
C GLU A 151 -20.12 27.51 51.55
N ILE A 152 -20.10 28.03 50.32
CA ILE A 152 -21.03 29.10 49.89
C ILE A 152 -22.47 28.64 50.09
N GLY A 153 -23.26 29.46 50.80
CA GLY A 153 -24.66 29.19 51.14
C GLY A 153 -24.89 28.30 52.37
N ALA A 154 -23.84 27.67 52.93
CA ALA A 154 -23.89 27.02 54.23
C ALA A 154 -23.65 28.04 55.37
N SER A 155 -24.09 27.71 56.59
CA SER A 155 -23.92 28.59 57.76
C SER A 155 -23.16 27.88 58.88
N SER A 156 -22.25 28.59 59.55
CA SER A 156 -21.55 28.14 60.76
C SER A 156 -21.70 29.18 61.87
N SER A 157 -21.96 28.75 63.11
CA SER A 157 -22.19 29.66 64.25
C SER A 157 -21.20 29.38 65.39
N LEU A 158 -20.53 30.42 65.89
CA LEU A 158 -19.56 30.35 66.99
C LEU A 158 -19.97 31.29 68.16
N PRO A 159 -19.97 30.81 69.42
CA PRO A 159 -20.38 31.60 70.58
C PRO A 159 -19.24 32.42 71.20
N PHE A 160 -19.59 33.49 71.89
CA PHE A 160 -18.75 34.27 72.81
C PHE A 160 -19.61 34.86 73.96
N THR A 161 -18.97 35.30 75.03
CA THR A 161 -19.66 35.77 76.24
C THR A 161 -19.25 37.20 76.59
N ILE A 162 -20.23 38.01 76.99
CA ILE A 162 -20.05 39.36 77.54
C ILE A 162 -20.25 39.28 79.06
N THR A 163 -19.29 39.74 79.85
CA THR A 163 -19.36 39.70 81.32
C THR A 163 -19.45 41.12 81.88
N SER A 164 -20.47 41.39 82.71
CA SER A 164 -20.60 42.65 83.44
C SER A 164 -19.68 42.64 84.66
N THR A 165 -18.74 43.61 84.72
CA THR A 165 -17.70 43.69 85.76
C THR A 165 -17.78 44.97 86.59
N GLY A 166 -18.80 45.83 86.38
CA GLY A 166 -19.02 47.06 87.14
C GLY A 166 -20.00 46.87 88.32
N ASP A 167 -20.19 47.95 89.08
CA ASP A 167 -21.05 47.99 90.28
C ASP A 167 -22.47 48.52 89.97
N SER A 168 -22.74 48.79 88.70
CA SER A 168 -24.06 49.15 88.13
C SER A 168 -24.40 48.21 86.98
N ASP A 169 -25.68 48.12 86.65
CA ASP A 169 -26.18 47.29 85.54
C ASP A 169 -25.52 47.69 84.20
N LEU A 170 -25.03 46.69 83.45
CA LEU A 170 -24.54 46.88 82.10
C LEU A 170 -25.71 46.82 81.13
N GLU A 171 -26.04 47.94 80.50
CA GLU A 171 -27.04 48.00 79.44
C GLU A 171 -26.36 47.75 78.09
N ILE A 172 -26.68 46.63 77.45
CA ILE A 172 -26.31 46.37 76.05
C ILE A 172 -27.40 46.97 75.17
N ILE A 173 -27.04 48.02 74.44
CA ILE A 173 -27.95 48.84 73.63
C ILE A 173 -28.19 48.18 72.27
N GLY A 174 -27.17 47.55 71.68
CA GLY A 174 -27.30 46.93 70.37
C GLY A 174 -26.03 46.30 69.82
N TYR A 175 -26.20 45.61 68.71
CA TYR A 175 -25.16 44.93 67.95
C TYR A 175 -25.21 45.41 66.50
N SER A 176 -24.06 45.73 65.92
CA SER A 176 -23.97 46.08 64.51
C SER A 176 -22.72 45.51 63.86
N PHE A 177 -22.84 45.01 62.63
CA PHE A 177 -21.69 44.60 61.83
C PHE A 177 -21.26 45.74 60.91
N SER A 178 -19.95 45.91 60.74
CA SER A 178 -19.36 46.86 59.81
C SER A 178 -18.20 46.22 59.02
N GLY A 179 -17.94 46.74 57.82
CA GLY A 179 -16.94 46.20 56.90
C GLY A 179 -17.52 45.73 55.58
N ALA A 180 -16.65 45.47 54.59
CA ALA A 180 -17.05 45.14 53.22
C ALA A 180 -17.85 43.83 53.11
N ASN A 181 -17.63 42.88 54.03
CA ASN A 181 -18.29 41.57 54.04
C ASN A 181 -19.31 41.43 55.19
N ALA A 182 -19.78 42.55 55.76
CA ALA A 182 -20.68 42.53 56.92
C ALA A 182 -21.99 41.75 56.67
N SER A 183 -22.46 41.70 55.43
CA SER A 183 -23.67 40.94 55.04
C SER A 183 -23.51 39.42 55.16
N ASP A 184 -22.29 38.90 55.22
CA ASP A 184 -22.03 37.47 55.38
C ASP A 184 -22.11 37.04 56.85
N PHE A 185 -22.28 37.98 57.80
CA PHE A 185 -22.32 37.72 59.23
C PHE A 185 -23.64 38.16 59.86
N THR A 186 -24.13 37.37 60.80
CA THR A 186 -25.30 37.70 61.63
C THR A 186 -25.02 37.36 63.09
N THR A 187 -25.79 37.92 64.02
CA THR A 187 -25.67 37.63 65.46
C THR A 187 -27.05 37.35 66.04
N ASN A 188 -27.11 36.49 67.07
CA ASN A 188 -28.33 36.28 67.84
C ASN A 188 -28.48 37.27 69.03
N GLY A 189 -27.48 38.13 69.25
CA GLY A 189 -27.48 39.10 70.34
C GLY A 189 -28.59 40.13 70.21
N THR A 190 -29.28 40.42 71.31
CA THR A 190 -30.31 41.46 71.41
C THR A 190 -30.02 42.42 72.55
N ALA A 191 -30.60 43.62 72.49
CA ALA A 191 -30.49 44.60 73.57
C ALA A 191 -31.01 43.98 74.88
N THR A 192 -30.20 44.08 75.94
CA THR A 192 -30.47 43.43 77.22
C THR A 192 -29.70 44.11 78.35
N THR A 193 -30.14 43.90 79.58
CA THR A 193 -29.47 44.38 80.78
C THR A 193 -28.78 43.20 81.47
N VAL A 194 -27.50 43.35 81.79
CA VAL A 194 -26.68 42.35 82.48
C VAL A 194 -26.30 42.90 83.85
N SER A 195 -26.89 42.34 84.90
CA SER A 195 -26.59 42.75 86.28
C SER A 195 -25.12 42.51 86.66
N PRO A 196 -24.59 43.25 87.66
CA PRO A 196 -23.21 43.09 88.12
C PRO A 196 -22.82 41.63 88.34
N ASN A 197 -21.64 41.25 87.84
CA ASN A 197 -21.07 39.89 87.89
C ASN A 197 -21.86 38.79 87.15
N GLN A 198 -22.83 39.16 86.30
CA GLN A 198 -23.51 38.22 85.41
C GLN A 198 -22.95 38.28 83.99
N THR A 199 -23.31 37.28 83.18
CA THR A 199 -22.86 37.11 81.80
C THR A 199 -24.03 37.09 80.81
N SER A 200 -23.75 37.43 79.56
CA SER A 200 -24.65 37.26 78.42
C SER A 200 -23.93 36.50 77.30
N ASP A 201 -24.50 35.38 76.88
CA ASP A 201 -23.96 34.57 75.79
C ASP A 201 -24.55 35.02 74.45
N VAL A 202 -23.66 35.21 73.47
CA VAL A 202 -23.97 35.68 72.12
C VAL A 202 -23.27 34.74 71.13
N SER A 203 -23.81 34.57 69.93
CA SER A 203 -23.13 33.87 68.85
C SER A 203 -23.15 34.69 67.58
N VAL A 204 -22.06 34.56 66.82
CA VAL A 204 -21.96 35.07 65.45
C VAL A 204 -22.15 33.90 64.50
N THR A 205 -22.90 34.12 63.43
CA THR A 205 -23.10 33.15 62.35
C THR A 205 -22.51 33.71 61.06
N PHE A 206 -21.69 32.92 60.38
CA PHE A 206 -21.10 33.22 59.08
C PHE A 206 -21.76 32.39 57.97
N THR A 207 -22.22 33.06 56.91
CA THR A 207 -22.86 32.48 55.73
C THR A 207 -22.28 33.11 54.47
N PRO A 208 -21.16 32.61 53.93
CA PRO A 208 -20.49 33.22 52.78
C PRO A 208 -21.35 33.16 51.51
N GLN A 209 -21.46 34.28 50.80
CA GLN A 209 -22.15 34.37 49.51
C GLN A 209 -21.23 34.19 48.29
N SER A 210 -19.92 34.20 48.49
CA SER A 210 -18.92 34.08 47.42
C SER A 210 -17.59 33.53 47.95
N GLU A 211 -16.74 33.04 47.05
CA GLU A 211 -15.45 32.47 47.42
C GLU A 211 -14.49 33.52 48.02
N GLY A 212 -13.56 33.04 48.83
CA GLY A 212 -12.47 33.82 49.41
C GLY A 212 -12.74 34.31 50.82
N VAL A 213 -11.68 34.89 51.41
CA VAL A 213 -11.68 35.35 52.79
C VAL A 213 -12.61 36.55 52.96
N LYS A 214 -13.53 36.43 53.93
CA LYS A 214 -14.52 37.42 54.35
C LYS A 214 -14.18 37.86 55.76
N SER A 215 -14.15 39.16 55.98
CA SER A 215 -13.92 39.74 57.29
C SER A 215 -14.84 40.93 57.56
N ALA A 216 -15.25 41.07 58.81
CA ALA A 216 -16.05 42.19 59.33
C ALA A 216 -15.72 42.46 60.80
N VAL A 217 -16.33 43.50 61.37
CA VAL A 217 -16.22 43.83 62.80
C VAL A 217 -17.63 43.92 63.38
N LEU A 218 -17.89 43.16 64.45
CA LEU A 218 -19.08 43.27 65.29
C LEU A 218 -18.83 44.31 66.38
N ALA A 219 -19.58 45.41 66.35
CA ALA A 219 -19.62 46.42 67.40
C ALA A 219 -20.79 46.15 68.36
N ILE A 220 -20.50 46.19 69.66
CA ILE A 220 -21.43 45.97 70.77
C ILE A 220 -21.52 47.29 71.54
N GLU A 221 -22.65 47.98 71.42
CA GLU A 221 -22.88 49.27 72.07
C GLU A 221 -23.44 49.06 73.48
N THR A 222 -22.82 49.69 74.48
CA THR A 222 -23.26 49.58 75.88
C THR A 222 -23.20 50.93 76.62
N ASN A 223 -23.83 51.02 77.80
CA ASN A 223 -23.66 52.17 78.71
C ASN A 223 -22.25 52.28 79.32
N ALA A 224 -21.38 51.28 79.15
CA ALA A 224 -19.97 51.29 79.53
C ALA A 224 -19.00 51.56 78.36
N GLY A 225 -19.54 51.85 77.16
CA GLY A 225 -18.77 52.08 75.92
C GLY A 225 -19.02 51.03 74.83
N THR A 226 -18.33 51.16 73.70
CA THR A 226 -18.45 50.23 72.56
C THR A 226 -17.31 49.20 72.56
N PHE A 227 -17.65 47.92 72.46
CA PHE A 227 -16.69 46.82 72.33
C PHE A 227 -16.72 46.24 70.92
N ASN A 228 -15.55 45.90 70.37
CA ASN A 228 -15.43 45.39 69.00
C ASN A 228 -14.88 43.96 68.99
N VAL A 229 -15.48 43.09 68.19
CA VAL A 229 -15.02 41.73 67.90
C VAL A 229 -14.76 41.61 66.39
N ALA A 230 -13.53 41.27 66.02
CA ALA A 230 -13.20 40.94 64.64
C ALA A 230 -13.80 39.57 64.29
N VAL A 231 -14.38 39.45 63.09
CA VAL A 231 -14.94 38.19 62.60
C VAL A 231 -14.38 37.91 61.21
N GLU A 232 -13.91 36.68 60.98
CA GLU A 232 -13.33 36.25 59.72
C GLU A 232 -13.73 34.81 59.36
N GLY A 233 -13.76 34.50 58.07
CA GLY A 233 -14.00 33.16 57.54
C GLY A 233 -13.78 33.14 56.03
N ASN A 234 -13.53 31.97 55.45
CA ASN A 234 -13.26 31.80 54.03
C ASN A 234 -14.42 31.05 53.36
N GLY A 235 -15.08 31.72 52.39
CA GLY A 235 -16.07 31.07 51.54
C GLY A 235 -15.37 30.09 50.59
N THR A 236 -15.75 28.83 50.58
CA THR A 236 -15.24 27.83 49.63
C THR A 236 -16.30 27.41 48.62
N ALA A 237 -15.88 27.09 47.40
CA ALA A 237 -16.74 26.52 46.37
C ALA A 237 -17.47 25.28 46.89
N GLN A 238 -18.68 25.05 46.40
CA GLN A 238 -19.38 23.78 46.65
C GLN A 238 -18.63 22.64 45.90
N PRO A 239 -18.36 21.49 46.53
CA PRO A 239 -17.66 20.40 45.87
C PRO A 239 -18.49 19.86 44.69
N MET A 240 -17.91 19.84 43.49
CA MET A 240 -18.57 19.37 42.26
C MET A 240 -17.69 18.36 41.50
N PRO A 241 -18.23 17.25 40.96
CA PRO A 241 -17.48 16.35 40.11
C PRO A 241 -17.25 16.99 38.73
N VAL A 242 -16.16 16.63 38.05
CA VAL A 242 -15.90 17.05 36.66
C VAL A 242 -15.32 15.88 35.88
N ILE A 243 -16.10 15.35 34.93
CA ILE A 243 -15.66 14.28 34.03
C ILE A 243 -14.74 14.83 32.93
N SER A 244 -13.62 14.16 32.70
CA SER A 244 -12.68 14.45 31.61
C SER A 244 -12.24 13.13 30.99
N LEU A 245 -12.23 13.07 29.66
CA LEU A 245 -11.82 11.92 28.87
C LEU A 245 -10.48 12.22 28.21
N ASP A 246 -9.58 11.25 28.17
CA ASP A 246 -8.31 11.38 27.44
C ASP A 246 -8.54 11.47 25.92
N ASN A 247 -9.53 10.74 25.41
CA ASN A 247 -9.93 10.74 24.01
C ASN A 247 -11.44 10.96 23.84
N THR A 248 -11.82 11.71 22.80
CA THR A 248 -13.23 11.87 22.38
C THR A 248 -13.62 10.95 21.22
N SER A 249 -12.66 10.19 20.68
CA SER A 249 -12.88 9.18 19.64
C SER A 249 -11.92 8.00 19.78
N LEU A 250 -12.42 6.79 19.53
CA LEU A 250 -11.64 5.56 19.46
C LEU A 250 -11.84 4.92 18.08
N ASP A 251 -10.74 4.67 17.37
CA ASP A 251 -10.74 4.00 16.07
C ASP A 251 -10.06 2.63 16.21
N PHE A 252 -10.84 1.57 15.99
CA PHE A 252 -10.41 0.18 16.11
C PHE A 252 -9.76 -0.35 14.82
N GLU A 253 -9.62 0.49 13.79
CA GLU A 253 -9.07 0.11 12.48
C GLU A 253 -9.80 -1.10 11.87
N ASP A 254 -9.09 -1.95 11.12
CA ASP A 254 -9.63 -3.18 10.54
C ASP A 254 -9.58 -4.33 11.55
N VAL A 255 -10.73 -4.95 11.82
CA VAL A 255 -10.87 -6.08 12.75
C VAL A 255 -11.59 -7.24 12.07
N GLU A 256 -11.04 -8.45 12.20
CA GLU A 256 -11.62 -9.65 11.59
C GLU A 256 -12.98 -10.00 12.21
N LEU A 257 -13.93 -10.46 11.38
CA LEU A 257 -15.26 -10.83 11.85
C LEU A 257 -15.22 -11.87 12.97
N ASN A 258 -15.99 -11.62 14.02
CA ASN A 258 -16.11 -12.45 15.22
C ASN A 258 -14.80 -12.58 16.03
N THR A 259 -13.87 -11.64 15.86
CA THR A 259 -12.73 -11.43 16.76
C THR A 259 -12.95 -10.14 17.56
N ASP A 260 -12.25 -10.03 18.69
CA ASP A 260 -12.35 -8.88 19.58
C ASP A 260 -11.10 -7.99 19.44
N ASN A 261 -11.30 -6.67 19.39
CA ASN A 261 -10.24 -5.68 19.54
C ASN A 261 -10.58 -4.73 20.68
N ASP A 262 -9.64 -4.56 21.62
CA ASP A 262 -9.84 -3.81 22.84
C ASP A 262 -8.99 -2.53 22.84
N LEU A 263 -9.63 -1.37 23.08
CA LEU A 263 -8.96 -0.10 23.32
C LEU A 263 -9.25 0.42 24.73
N ILE A 264 -8.33 1.21 25.28
CA ILE A 264 -8.45 1.79 26.61
C ILE A 264 -8.91 3.23 26.51
N LEU A 265 -9.95 3.58 27.27
CA LEU A 265 -10.41 4.94 27.52
C LEU A 265 -10.10 5.32 28.97
N VAL A 266 -9.39 6.42 29.20
CA VAL A 266 -9.13 6.91 30.56
C VAL A 266 -10.18 7.94 30.94
N VAL A 267 -10.95 7.63 31.98
CA VAL A 267 -11.96 8.53 32.56
C VAL A 267 -11.39 9.14 33.83
N SER A 268 -11.27 10.47 33.83
CA SER A 268 -10.70 11.24 34.94
C SER A 268 -11.77 12.08 35.63
N ASN A 269 -11.73 12.12 36.96
CA ASN A 269 -12.46 13.09 37.75
C ASN A 269 -11.54 14.25 38.12
N THR A 270 -11.66 15.35 37.39
CA THR A 270 -10.89 16.59 37.63
C THR A 270 -11.57 17.55 38.60
N GLY A 271 -12.75 17.16 39.12
CA GLY A 271 -13.52 17.94 40.07
C GLY A 271 -13.10 17.71 41.53
N SER A 272 -13.86 18.32 42.43
CA SER A 272 -13.64 18.32 43.89
C SER A 272 -14.63 17.44 44.67
N ALA A 273 -15.59 16.80 44.00
CA ALA A 273 -16.47 15.77 44.55
C ALA A 273 -16.35 14.46 43.77
N ASP A 274 -16.82 13.35 44.35
CA ASP A 274 -16.81 12.04 43.70
C ASP A 274 -17.68 12.02 42.43
N LEU A 275 -17.09 11.57 41.32
CA LEU A 275 -17.77 11.32 40.06
C LEU A 275 -18.33 9.90 40.11
N VAL A 276 -19.64 9.76 39.92
CA VAL A 276 -20.33 8.47 39.92
C VAL A 276 -20.85 8.20 38.51
N ILE A 277 -20.22 7.26 37.80
CA ILE A 277 -20.70 6.75 36.52
C ILE A 277 -21.79 5.72 36.81
N THR A 278 -23.01 5.99 36.37
CA THR A 278 -24.19 5.17 36.66
C THR A 278 -24.42 4.11 35.59
N ASN A 279 -24.04 4.39 34.34
CA ASN A 279 -24.20 3.46 33.23
C ASN A 279 -23.28 3.78 32.05
N PHE A 280 -23.07 2.80 31.17
CA PHE A 280 -22.46 2.97 29.86
C PHE A 280 -23.50 2.58 28.79
N THR A 281 -23.85 3.52 27.93
CA THR A 281 -24.88 3.34 26.91
C THR A 281 -24.27 3.46 25.52
N PHE A 282 -24.53 2.49 24.64
CA PHE A 282 -24.09 2.54 23.24
C PHE A 282 -25.25 2.94 22.33
N ASN A 283 -25.07 4.01 21.56
CA ASN A 283 -26.02 4.53 20.60
C ASN A 283 -25.51 4.38 19.17
N GLY A 284 -26.40 4.13 18.21
CA GLY A 284 -26.06 3.98 16.79
C GLY A 284 -26.58 2.67 16.19
N THR A 285 -26.46 2.54 14.87
CA THR A 285 -26.93 1.34 14.14
C THR A 285 -26.07 0.11 14.41
N ASP A 286 -24.77 0.30 14.69
CA ASP A 286 -23.82 -0.79 14.95
C ASP A 286 -23.49 -0.97 16.43
N ALA A 287 -24.25 -0.34 17.33
CA ALA A 287 -23.99 -0.30 18.77
C ALA A 287 -23.81 -1.69 19.42
N SER A 288 -24.50 -2.72 18.90
CA SER A 288 -24.39 -4.09 19.42
C SER A 288 -23.04 -4.77 19.17
N GLN A 289 -22.17 -4.16 18.35
CA GLN A 289 -20.82 -4.65 18.07
C GLN A 289 -19.76 -4.00 18.98
N PHE A 290 -20.19 -3.14 19.91
CA PHE A 290 -19.31 -2.51 20.89
C PHE A 290 -19.76 -2.86 22.31
N SER A 291 -18.81 -2.98 23.22
CA SER A 291 -19.09 -3.26 24.63
C SER A 291 -18.05 -2.63 25.55
N VAL A 292 -18.41 -2.42 26.82
CA VAL A 292 -17.45 -2.08 27.87
C VAL A 292 -17.13 -3.34 28.65
N GLN A 293 -15.84 -3.62 28.81
CA GLN A 293 -15.34 -4.81 29.51
C GLN A 293 -14.81 -4.47 30.89
N ASN A 294 -14.93 -5.43 31.82
CA ASN A 294 -14.32 -5.39 33.15
C ASN A 294 -14.69 -4.17 34.03
N VAL A 295 -15.87 -3.57 33.81
CA VAL A 295 -16.38 -2.47 34.64
C VAL A 295 -17.75 -2.83 35.20
N VAL A 296 -17.94 -2.54 36.49
CA VAL A 296 -19.24 -2.64 37.16
C VAL A 296 -19.77 -1.24 37.45
N THR A 297 -21.04 -0.98 37.12
CA THR A 297 -21.71 0.27 37.46
C THR A 297 -22.68 0.06 38.64
N PRO A 298 -22.84 1.07 39.53
CA PRO A 298 -22.21 2.38 39.48
C PRO A 298 -20.71 2.34 39.84
N LEU A 299 -19.88 3.07 39.08
CA LEU A 299 -18.44 3.21 39.28
C LEU A 299 -18.14 4.58 39.89
N THR A 300 -17.46 4.62 41.05
CA THR A 300 -17.08 5.87 41.72
C THR A 300 -15.60 6.19 41.47
N ILE A 301 -15.32 7.39 40.97
CA ILE A 301 -13.98 7.92 40.75
C ILE A 301 -13.79 9.10 41.72
N ALA A 302 -12.89 8.93 42.69
CA ALA A 302 -12.62 9.94 43.70
C ALA A 302 -12.09 11.24 43.06
N ALA A 303 -12.37 12.39 43.69
CA ALA A 303 -11.86 13.69 43.25
C ALA A 303 -10.34 13.66 42.97
N GLY A 304 -9.92 14.16 41.81
CA GLY A 304 -8.52 14.22 41.37
C GLY A 304 -7.90 12.90 40.89
N THR A 305 -8.69 11.83 40.76
CA THR A 305 -8.22 10.50 40.32
C THR A 305 -8.77 10.12 38.94
N ASN A 306 -8.28 9.01 38.38
CA ASN A 306 -8.75 8.45 37.12
C ASN A 306 -8.87 6.93 37.18
N THR A 307 -9.57 6.38 36.20
CA THR A 307 -9.69 4.94 35.96
C THR A 307 -9.64 4.63 34.48
N SER A 308 -9.20 3.43 34.13
CA SER A 308 -9.20 2.94 32.75
C SER A 308 -10.44 2.07 32.50
N VAL A 309 -11.11 2.32 31.39
CA VAL A 309 -12.27 1.56 30.89
C VAL A 309 -11.85 0.90 29.59
N THR A 310 -11.99 -0.43 29.50
CA THR A 310 -11.74 -1.15 28.25
C THR A 310 -13.00 -1.13 27.40
N VAL A 311 -12.89 -0.57 26.19
CA VAL A 311 -13.94 -0.59 25.17
C VAL A 311 -13.54 -1.63 24.13
N GLN A 312 -14.42 -2.58 23.87
CA GLN A 312 -14.22 -3.68 22.94
C GLN A 312 -15.06 -3.49 21.68
N PHE A 313 -14.48 -3.79 20.52
CA PHE A 313 -15.15 -3.88 19.23
C PHE A 313 -15.11 -5.34 18.72
N SER A 314 -16.28 -5.89 18.42
CA SER A 314 -16.48 -7.27 17.94
C SER A 314 -17.35 -7.26 16.68
N PRO A 315 -16.78 -7.01 15.48
CA PRO A 315 -17.56 -6.90 14.26
C PRO A 315 -18.20 -8.22 13.86
N THR A 316 -19.48 -8.19 13.45
CA THR A 316 -20.25 -9.38 13.02
C THR A 316 -20.59 -9.37 11.52
N SER A 317 -20.27 -8.28 10.82
CA SER A 317 -20.47 -8.13 9.38
C SER A 317 -19.42 -7.21 8.79
N GLU A 318 -19.11 -7.38 7.49
CA GLU A 318 -18.10 -6.58 6.80
C GLU A 318 -18.49 -5.10 6.70
N GLY A 319 -17.48 -4.25 6.52
CA GLY A 319 -17.59 -2.81 6.28
C GLY A 319 -17.49 -1.95 7.54
N ALA A 320 -17.47 -0.63 7.32
CA ALA A 320 -17.33 0.38 8.37
C ALA A 320 -18.50 0.33 9.36
N LYS A 321 -18.18 0.32 10.65
CA LYS A 321 -19.09 0.32 11.80
C LYS A 321 -18.88 1.58 12.61
N SER A 322 -19.98 2.14 13.12
CA SER A 322 -19.91 3.32 13.99
C SER A 322 -20.92 3.28 15.11
N ALA A 323 -20.51 3.77 16.28
CA ALA A 323 -21.37 3.94 17.44
C ALA A 323 -20.90 5.14 18.27
N VAL A 324 -21.71 5.54 19.24
CA VAL A 324 -21.36 6.54 20.25
C VAL A 324 -21.52 5.89 21.62
N LEU A 325 -20.44 5.83 22.38
CA LEU A 325 -20.47 5.48 23.80
C LEU A 325 -20.85 6.73 24.59
N VAL A 326 -21.95 6.66 25.32
CA VAL A 326 -22.43 7.67 26.27
C VAL A 326 -22.14 7.17 27.69
N ILE A 327 -21.51 8.02 28.48
CA ILE A 327 -21.14 7.76 29.87
C ILE A 327 -22.11 8.54 30.75
N ASP A 328 -23.11 7.83 31.28
CA ASP A 328 -24.14 8.40 32.15
C ASP A 328 -23.55 8.58 33.55
N SER A 329 -23.70 9.77 34.16
CA SER A 329 -23.06 10.06 35.46
C SER A 329 -23.90 10.99 36.35
N ASN A 330 -23.37 11.35 37.54
CA ASN A 330 -23.95 12.37 38.42
C ASN A 330 -23.67 13.82 37.95
N VAL A 331 -23.09 13.99 36.76
CA VAL A 331 -22.91 15.27 36.05
C VAL A 331 -23.45 15.14 34.62
N ALA A 332 -23.28 16.17 33.78
CA ALA A 332 -23.66 16.10 32.38
C ALA A 332 -22.93 14.96 31.64
N ASP A 333 -23.67 14.22 30.80
CA ASP A 333 -23.16 13.03 30.12
C ASP A 333 -21.98 13.36 29.20
N ALA A 334 -20.96 12.51 29.23
CA ALA A 334 -19.84 12.57 28.30
C ALA A 334 -20.04 11.53 27.19
N SER A 335 -19.53 11.80 25.99
CA SER A 335 -19.63 10.86 24.88
C SER A 335 -18.33 10.69 24.11
N VAL A 336 -18.15 9.50 23.52
CA VAL A 336 -17.00 9.09 22.71
C VAL A 336 -17.51 8.50 21.40
N SER A 337 -17.00 8.99 20.28
CA SER A 337 -17.28 8.39 18.96
C SER A 337 -16.43 7.13 18.76
N LEU A 338 -17.06 6.04 18.31
CA LEU A 338 -16.41 4.76 18.06
C LEU A 338 -16.49 4.43 16.57
N THR A 339 -15.35 4.08 15.97
CA THR A 339 -15.25 3.63 14.58
C THR A 339 -14.41 2.36 14.48
N GLY A 340 -14.70 1.54 13.49
CA GLY A 340 -13.89 0.38 13.13
C GLY A 340 -14.46 -0.27 11.88
N THR A 341 -13.67 -1.08 11.18
CA THR A 341 -14.12 -1.79 9.97
C THR A 341 -14.10 -3.28 10.24
N GLY A 342 -15.27 -3.92 10.08
CA GLY A 342 -15.31 -5.39 10.04
C GLY A 342 -14.72 -5.87 8.72
N ILE A 343 -13.70 -6.73 8.77
CA ILE A 343 -13.12 -7.37 7.58
C ILE A 343 -13.33 -8.88 7.65
N ALA A 344 -13.53 -9.52 6.50
CA ALA A 344 -13.57 -10.98 6.44
C ALA A 344 -12.27 -11.57 7.00
N ALA A 345 -12.36 -12.70 7.70
CA ALA A 345 -11.18 -13.44 8.15
C ALA A 345 -10.28 -13.75 6.95
N ALA A 346 -8.97 -13.51 7.09
CA ALA A 346 -8.05 -13.74 5.99
C ALA A 346 -8.02 -15.24 5.64
N THR A 347 -8.29 -15.59 4.37
CA THR A 347 -8.32 -17.00 3.91
C THR A 347 -7.23 -17.22 2.87
N SER A 348 -6.55 -18.37 2.89
CA SER A 348 -5.65 -18.77 1.81
C SER A 348 -6.41 -19.68 0.83
N VAL A 349 -6.19 -19.50 -0.48
CA VAL A 349 -6.88 -20.29 -1.51
C VAL A 349 -5.85 -20.79 -2.51
N MET A 350 -5.70 -22.11 -2.60
CA MET A 350 -4.81 -22.76 -3.55
C MET A 350 -5.53 -23.03 -4.88
N GLN A 351 -5.02 -22.46 -5.97
CA GLN A 351 -5.52 -22.71 -7.32
C GLN A 351 -4.41 -23.17 -8.26
N PHE A 352 -4.70 -24.12 -9.15
CA PHE A 352 -3.77 -24.59 -10.18
C PHE A 352 -4.11 -24.00 -11.56
N SER A 353 -3.10 -23.76 -12.38
CA SER A 353 -3.28 -23.35 -13.78
C SER A 353 -3.92 -24.42 -14.67
N GLU A 354 -3.81 -25.69 -14.29
CA GLU A 354 -4.40 -26.85 -14.99
C GLU A 354 -4.70 -27.94 -13.93
N SER A 355 -5.91 -28.52 -13.94
CA SER A 355 -6.28 -29.66 -13.10
C SER A 355 -7.44 -30.45 -13.76
N PRO A 356 -7.28 -31.74 -14.11
CA PRO A 356 -6.06 -32.55 -14.00
C PRO A 356 -4.97 -32.11 -14.99
N ILE A 357 -3.70 -32.36 -14.67
CA ILE A 357 -2.62 -32.28 -15.65
C ILE A 357 -2.80 -33.42 -16.65
N SER A 358 -2.99 -33.10 -17.93
CA SER A 358 -3.08 -34.11 -18.99
C SER A 358 -1.88 -34.06 -19.91
N PHE A 359 -1.13 -35.16 -19.99
CA PHE A 359 0.03 -35.32 -20.88
C PHE A 359 -0.33 -35.94 -22.23
N GLY A 360 -1.59 -36.34 -22.45
CA GLY A 360 -2.02 -36.99 -23.69
C GLY A 360 -1.27 -38.30 -23.96
N ASN A 361 -0.97 -38.57 -25.22
CA ASN A 361 -0.22 -39.75 -25.65
C ASN A 361 1.29 -39.44 -25.68
N VAL A 362 2.08 -40.23 -24.96
CA VAL A 362 3.55 -40.15 -24.98
C VAL A 362 4.10 -41.54 -25.26
N ALA A 363 4.99 -41.65 -26.25
CA ALA A 363 5.61 -42.93 -26.59
C ALA A 363 6.45 -43.47 -25.41
N VAL A 364 6.40 -44.79 -25.17
CA VAL A 364 7.20 -45.43 -24.11
C VAL A 364 8.68 -45.06 -24.25
N GLY A 365 9.29 -44.60 -23.15
CA GLY A 365 10.68 -44.16 -23.10
C GLY A 365 10.95 -42.71 -23.55
N GLN A 366 9.94 -41.99 -24.07
CA GLN A 366 10.02 -40.54 -24.30
C GLN A 366 9.51 -39.77 -23.08
N GLU A 367 9.82 -38.46 -23.03
CA GLU A 367 9.38 -37.58 -21.96
C GLU A 367 8.61 -36.38 -22.50
N LEU A 368 7.59 -35.95 -21.74
CA LEU A 368 6.87 -34.71 -21.96
C LEU A 368 6.76 -33.97 -20.62
N SER A 369 7.10 -32.69 -20.61
CA SER A 369 7.00 -31.83 -19.44
C SER A 369 5.91 -30.78 -19.59
N LYS A 370 5.30 -30.39 -18.48
CA LYS A 370 4.36 -29.27 -18.38
C LYS A 370 4.70 -28.38 -17.18
N ASN A 371 4.60 -27.08 -17.39
CA ASN A 371 4.69 -26.08 -16.32
C ASN A 371 3.30 -25.88 -15.70
N ILE A 372 3.22 -26.08 -14.39
CA ILE A 372 2.02 -25.86 -13.59
C ILE A 372 2.28 -24.72 -12.63
N THR A 373 1.33 -23.81 -12.55
CA THR A 373 1.39 -22.70 -11.60
C THR A 373 0.40 -22.93 -10.47
N ILE A 374 0.89 -22.81 -9.24
CA ILE A 374 0.07 -22.68 -8.03
C ILE A 374 -0.08 -21.19 -7.76
N SER A 375 -1.30 -20.70 -7.66
CA SER A 375 -1.61 -19.32 -7.30
C SER A 375 -2.33 -19.27 -5.97
N ASN A 376 -1.98 -18.28 -5.14
CA ASN A 376 -2.76 -17.94 -3.96
C ASN A 376 -3.76 -16.84 -4.34
N THR A 377 -5.02 -17.22 -4.53
CA THR A 377 -6.12 -16.27 -4.82
C THR A 377 -6.86 -15.81 -3.57
N GLY A 378 -6.38 -16.22 -2.39
CA GLY A 378 -6.87 -15.76 -1.10
C GLY A 378 -6.23 -14.46 -0.64
N THR A 379 -6.61 -14.05 0.57
CA THR A 379 -6.16 -12.84 1.26
C THR A 379 -5.18 -13.11 2.41
N ALA A 380 -4.95 -14.38 2.78
CA ALA A 380 -3.90 -14.81 3.70
C ALA A 380 -2.76 -15.55 2.96
N ASP A 381 -1.58 -15.62 3.57
CA ASP A 381 -0.45 -16.41 3.08
C ASP A 381 -0.83 -17.89 2.91
N LEU A 382 -0.61 -18.45 1.71
CA LEU A 382 -0.77 -19.88 1.45
C LEU A 382 0.53 -20.60 1.80
N GLU A 383 0.50 -21.40 2.87
CA GLU A 383 1.64 -22.19 3.31
C GLU A 383 1.49 -23.64 2.84
N ILE A 384 2.40 -24.09 1.96
CA ILE A 384 2.52 -25.47 1.52
C ILE A 384 3.55 -26.15 2.41
N THR A 385 3.11 -27.04 3.29
CA THR A 385 3.97 -27.69 4.29
C THR A 385 4.52 -29.03 3.81
N ASN A 386 3.84 -29.68 2.87
CA ASN A 386 4.25 -30.96 2.32
C ASN A 386 3.67 -31.17 0.92
N ALA A 387 4.41 -31.85 0.04
CA ALA A 387 3.93 -32.32 -1.24
C ALA A 387 4.44 -33.72 -1.52
N ASN A 388 3.56 -34.62 -1.96
CA ASN A 388 3.91 -36.00 -2.29
C ASN A 388 3.14 -36.50 -3.51
N VAL A 389 3.81 -37.23 -4.38
CA VAL A 389 3.15 -37.99 -5.45
C VAL A 389 2.47 -39.20 -4.80
N ILE A 390 1.16 -39.34 -4.98
CA ILE A 390 0.34 -40.39 -4.40
C ILE A 390 -0.48 -41.13 -5.48
N GLY A 391 -0.63 -42.44 -5.28
CA GLY A 391 -1.62 -43.30 -5.95
C GLY A 391 -1.55 -43.35 -7.49
N GLY A 392 -2.36 -44.22 -8.09
CA GLY A 392 -2.57 -44.30 -9.55
C GLY A 392 -1.77 -45.40 -10.27
N SER A 393 -2.25 -45.77 -11.46
CA SER A 393 -1.61 -46.75 -12.33
C SER A 393 -0.31 -46.17 -12.91
N SER A 394 0.82 -46.84 -12.71
CA SER A 394 2.13 -46.39 -13.22
C SER A 394 2.52 -44.98 -12.74
N ALA A 395 2.14 -44.60 -11.51
CA ALA A 395 2.40 -43.28 -10.92
C ALA A 395 3.89 -42.87 -10.91
N SER A 396 4.80 -43.84 -10.87
CA SER A 396 6.26 -43.64 -11.01
C SER A 396 6.68 -43.02 -12.34
N SER A 397 5.78 -42.96 -13.32
CA SER A 397 6.00 -42.31 -14.62
C SER A 397 5.90 -40.79 -14.51
N PHE A 398 5.36 -40.25 -13.41
CA PHE A 398 5.26 -38.81 -13.16
C PHE A 398 6.34 -38.37 -12.17
N THR A 399 7.12 -37.35 -12.54
CA THR A 399 8.19 -36.80 -11.71
C THR A 399 8.06 -35.28 -11.62
N VAL A 400 8.19 -34.72 -10.42
CA VAL A 400 8.33 -33.27 -10.22
C VAL A 400 9.80 -32.91 -10.39
N ILE A 401 10.11 -31.99 -11.30
CA ILE A 401 11.48 -31.52 -11.51
C ILE A 401 11.93 -30.71 -10.30
N GLY A 402 13.11 -31.04 -9.75
CA GLY A 402 13.57 -30.51 -8.46
C GLY A 402 13.04 -31.26 -7.22
N GLY A 403 12.21 -32.29 -7.42
CA GLY A 403 11.64 -33.10 -6.33
C GLY A 403 10.47 -32.42 -5.61
N THR A 404 9.67 -33.18 -4.88
CA THR A 404 8.47 -32.62 -4.22
C THR A 404 8.77 -31.68 -3.06
N SER A 405 9.95 -31.80 -2.44
CA SER A 405 10.41 -30.85 -1.42
C SER A 405 10.60 -29.43 -1.96
N SER A 406 10.85 -29.27 -3.26
CA SER A 406 10.92 -27.95 -3.91
C SER A 406 9.58 -27.21 -3.96
N LEU A 407 8.47 -27.93 -3.71
CA LEU A 407 7.12 -27.37 -3.69
C LEU A 407 6.70 -26.83 -2.31
N ILE A 408 7.48 -27.08 -1.26
CA ILE A 408 7.23 -26.57 0.10
C ILE A 408 7.63 -25.10 0.14
N ARG A 409 6.67 -24.22 0.44
CA ARG A 409 6.85 -22.76 0.44
C ARG A 409 5.63 -22.02 0.97
N THR A 410 5.85 -20.75 1.29
CA THR A 410 4.80 -19.76 1.50
C THR A 410 4.60 -18.95 0.22
N ILE A 411 3.34 -18.75 -0.19
CA ILE A 411 2.93 -17.92 -1.33
C ILE A 411 2.03 -16.81 -0.78
N ALA A 412 2.50 -15.56 -0.83
CA ALA A 412 1.74 -14.40 -0.37
C ALA A 412 0.43 -14.21 -1.17
N PRO A 413 -0.58 -13.49 -0.63
CA PRO A 413 -1.82 -13.14 -1.35
C PRO A 413 -1.54 -12.55 -2.74
N GLY A 414 -2.20 -13.07 -3.77
CA GLY A 414 -1.99 -12.68 -5.17
C GLY A 414 -0.69 -13.20 -5.80
N GLY A 415 0.17 -13.84 -5.02
CA GLY A 415 1.40 -14.48 -5.48
C GLY A 415 1.16 -15.81 -6.20
N SER A 416 2.18 -16.26 -6.93
CA SER A 416 2.16 -17.55 -7.61
C SER A 416 3.53 -18.21 -7.67
N TYR A 417 3.54 -19.52 -7.91
CA TYR A 417 4.74 -20.32 -8.07
C TYR A 417 4.55 -21.34 -9.19
N THR A 418 5.45 -21.32 -10.18
CA THR A 418 5.46 -22.25 -11.30
C THR A 418 6.49 -23.36 -11.05
N PHE A 419 6.06 -24.61 -11.23
CA PHE A 419 6.89 -25.80 -11.16
C PHE A 419 6.65 -26.70 -12.39
N GLU A 420 7.61 -27.57 -12.67
CA GLU A 420 7.55 -28.45 -13.83
C GLU A 420 7.25 -29.90 -13.41
N VAL A 421 6.28 -30.51 -14.09
CA VAL A 421 5.95 -31.92 -13.94
C VAL A 421 6.27 -32.62 -15.25
N LYS A 422 6.99 -33.73 -15.16
CA LYS A 422 7.42 -34.56 -16.27
C LYS A 422 6.71 -35.90 -16.26
N PHE A 423 6.22 -36.35 -17.43
CA PHE A 423 5.69 -37.67 -17.66
C PHE A 423 6.63 -38.48 -18.57
N THR A 424 7.06 -39.66 -18.11
CA THR A 424 7.93 -40.60 -18.82
C THR A 424 7.35 -42.01 -18.69
N PRO A 425 6.46 -42.45 -19.60
CA PRO A 425 5.84 -43.77 -19.51
C PRO A 425 6.87 -44.89 -19.73
N SER A 426 6.90 -45.87 -18.83
CA SER A 426 7.77 -47.05 -18.91
C SER A 426 7.12 -48.26 -19.60
N SER A 427 5.82 -48.21 -19.87
CA SER A 427 5.03 -49.25 -20.53
C SER A 427 3.84 -48.65 -21.26
N GLU A 428 3.26 -49.39 -22.20
CA GLU A 428 2.03 -48.98 -22.87
C GLU A 428 0.83 -48.99 -21.90
N GLY A 429 -0.17 -48.14 -22.18
CA GLY A 429 -1.41 -48.04 -21.42
C GLY A 429 -1.56 -46.75 -20.61
N PHE A 430 -2.71 -46.62 -19.95
CA PHE A 430 -3.09 -45.43 -19.19
C PHE A 430 -2.35 -45.35 -17.85
N ALA A 431 -1.59 -44.28 -17.68
CA ALA A 431 -0.93 -43.90 -16.44
C ALA A 431 -1.71 -42.78 -15.74
N SER A 432 -1.84 -42.90 -14.43
CA SER A 432 -2.47 -41.91 -13.56
C SER A 432 -1.66 -41.72 -12.28
N GLY A 433 -1.77 -40.53 -11.71
CA GLY A 433 -1.20 -40.20 -10.41
C GLY A 433 -1.80 -38.92 -9.88
N SER A 434 -1.42 -38.50 -8.68
CA SER A 434 -1.78 -37.18 -8.16
C SER A 434 -0.66 -36.63 -7.29
N ILE A 435 -0.46 -35.31 -7.31
CA ILE A 435 0.38 -34.64 -6.31
C ILE A 435 -0.55 -34.16 -5.21
N ARG A 436 -0.37 -34.66 -3.99
CA ARG A 436 -1.11 -34.19 -2.82
C ARG A 436 -0.30 -33.14 -2.08
N PHE A 437 -0.92 -31.98 -1.86
CA PHE A 437 -0.35 -30.82 -1.19
C PHE A 437 -1.03 -30.65 0.17
N SER A 438 -0.29 -30.80 1.26
CA SER A 438 -0.75 -30.39 2.60
C SER A 438 -0.47 -28.89 2.74
N ASN A 439 -1.48 -28.12 3.13
CA ASN A 439 -1.43 -26.66 3.14
C ASN A 439 -2.39 -26.06 4.19
N ASN A 440 -2.33 -24.74 4.40
CA ASN A 440 -3.14 -24.03 5.38
C ASN A 440 -4.48 -23.46 4.85
N SER A 441 -4.91 -23.82 3.63
CA SER A 441 -6.24 -23.43 3.13
C SER A 441 -7.35 -24.19 3.85
N SER A 442 -8.60 -23.80 3.61
CA SER A 442 -9.79 -24.44 4.21
C SER A 442 -9.88 -25.95 3.96
N GLU A 443 -9.31 -26.44 2.86
CA GLU A 443 -9.30 -27.87 2.52
C GLU A 443 -8.23 -28.66 3.29
N ASN A 444 -7.21 -28.00 3.85
CA ASN A 444 -5.99 -28.55 4.50
C ASN A 444 -5.12 -29.47 3.61
N GLU A 445 -5.72 -30.22 2.69
CA GLU A 445 -5.05 -31.02 1.68
C GLU A 445 -5.75 -30.87 0.33
N VAL A 446 -4.99 -30.58 -0.72
CA VAL A 446 -5.49 -30.49 -2.09
C VAL A 446 -4.71 -31.47 -2.97
N SER A 447 -5.41 -32.24 -3.79
CA SER A 447 -4.78 -33.16 -4.75
C SER A 447 -4.86 -32.60 -6.17
N LEU A 448 -3.73 -32.58 -6.86
CA LEU A 448 -3.62 -32.26 -8.27
C LEU A 448 -3.50 -33.56 -9.08
N PRO A 449 -4.59 -34.04 -9.69
CA PRO A 449 -4.57 -35.25 -10.50
C PRO A 449 -3.76 -35.07 -11.79
N MET A 450 -3.14 -36.16 -12.23
CA MET A 450 -2.29 -36.24 -13.42
C MET A 450 -2.64 -37.50 -14.21
N ASN A 451 -2.68 -37.38 -15.54
CA ASN A 451 -2.89 -38.51 -16.43
C ASN A 451 -2.08 -38.41 -17.72
N GLY A 452 -1.77 -39.56 -18.31
CA GLY A 452 -1.12 -39.68 -19.60
C GLY A 452 -1.20 -41.13 -20.07
N THR A 453 -1.11 -41.37 -21.38
CA THR A 453 -1.12 -42.72 -21.95
C THR A 453 0.24 -43.00 -22.57
N GLY A 454 0.90 -44.05 -22.07
CA GLY A 454 2.03 -44.64 -22.76
C GLY A 454 1.55 -45.30 -24.05
N THR A 455 2.02 -44.85 -25.19
CA THR A 455 1.75 -45.52 -26.47
C THR A 455 2.97 -46.31 -26.92
N ALA A 456 2.76 -47.37 -27.71
CA ALA A 456 3.86 -48.07 -28.36
C ALA A 456 4.80 -47.04 -29.02
N PRO A 457 6.14 -47.22 -28.93
CA PRO A 457 7.06 -46.41 -29.71
C PRO A 457 6.66 -46.50 -31.18
N ALA A 458 6.72 -45.38 -31.89
CA ALA A 458 6.44 -45.35 -33.30
C ALA A 458 7.44 -46.26 -34.03
N GLN A 459 7.00 -47.45 -34.46
CA GLN A 459 7.85 -48.41 -35.16
C GLN A 459 7.70 -48.24 -36.67
N PRO A 460 8.80 -48.28 -37.43
CA PRO A 460 8.75 -48.34 -38.89
C PRO A 460 8.27 -49.71 -39.35
N ALA A 461 7.58 -49.76 -40.48
CA ALA A 461 7.12 -51.01 -41.09
C ALA A 461 7.36 -50.99 -42.59
N ILE A 462 8.34 -51.77 -43.05
CA ILE A 462 8.73 -51.84 -44.46
C ILE A 462 7.71 -52.68 -45.25
N ALA A 463 7.31 -52.10 -46.38
CA ALA A 463 6.55 -52.76 -47.43
C ALA A 463 7.15 -52.39 -48.79
N PHE A 464 6.82 -53.18 -49.81
CA PHE A 464 7.20 -52.89 -51.19
C PHE A 464 5.95 -52.75 -52.05
N SER A 465 5.96 -51.82 -53.01
CA SER A 465 4.85 -51.69 -53.98
C SER A 465 4.68 -52.95 -54.85
N GLU A 466 5.78 -53.70 -55.03
CA GLU A 466 5.83 -54.90 -55.84
C GLU A 466 6.33 -56.11 -55.03
N THR A 467 5.90 -57.30 -55.41
CA THR A 467 6.39 -58.56 -54.83
C THR A 467 7.56 -59.18 -55.60
N GLY A 468 7.79 -58.67 -56.82
CA GLY A 468 8.90 -59.05 -57.68
C GLY A 468 8.91 -58.23 -58.96
N LEU A 469 10.06 -58.14 -59.62
CA LEU A 469 10.24 -57.46 -60.89
C LEU A 469 10.44 -58.49 -61.99
N ASN A 470 9.67 -58.39 -63.08
CA ASN A 470 9.84 -59.24 -64.25
C ASN A 470 10.12 -58.40 -65.48
N PHE A 471 11.37 -58.41 -65.91
CA PHE A 471 11.88 -57.65 -67.05
C PHE A 471 11.54 -58.30 -68.40
N GLY A 472 10.92 -59.49 -68.39
CA GLY A 472 10.57 -60.22 -69.61
C GLY A 472 11.81 -60.61 -70.41
N ASP A 473 11.66 -60.64 -71.73
CA ASP A 473 12.72 -60.96 -72.66
C ASP A 473 13.56 -59.71 -73.00
N VAL A 474 14.87 -59.78 -72.75
CA VAL A 474 15.82 -58.72 -73.06
C VAL A 474 17.00 -59.33 -73.82
N THR A 475 17.38 -58.73 -74.94
CA THR A 475 18.52 -59.21 -75.73
C THR A 475 19.83 -59.10 -74.94
N VAL A 476 20.68 -60.12 -75.03
CA VAL A 476 22.00 -60.14 -74.36
C VAL A 476 22.83 -58.92 -74.75
N GLY A 477 23.39 -58.25 -73.75
CA GLY A 477 24.16 -57.01 -73.92
C GLY A 477 23.33 -55.73 -73.91
N ASN A 478 22.00 -55.81 -74.11
CA ASN A 478 21.11 -54.67 -74.04
C ASN A 478 20.50 -54.54 -72.64
N SER A 479 20.16 -53.32 -72.25
CA SER A 479 19.35 -53.06 -71.06
C SER A 479 17.88 -53.10 -71.42
N GLY A 480 17.08 -53.81 -70.62
CA GLY A 480 15.63 -53.73 -70.69
C GLY A 480 15.11 -52.41 -70.11
N THR A 481 13.80 -52.20 -70.23
CA THR A 481 13.13 -51.09 -69.54
C THR A 481 13.38 -51.18 -68.04
N ASP A 482 13.81 -50.08 -67.43
CA ASP A 482 13.96 -49.99 -65.98
C ASP A 482 12.60 -50.22 -65.32
N LEU A 483 12.57 -51.14 -64.36
CA LEU A 483 11.40 -51.36 -63.54
C LEU A 483 11.65 -50.79 -62.16
N THR A 484 10.60 -50.25 -61.58
CA THR A 484 10.65 -49.61 -60.27
C THR A 484 9.86 -50.40 -59.26
N PHE A 485 10.30 -50.35 -58.01
CA PHE A 485 9.45 -50.63 -56.87
C PHE A 485 9.70 -49.58 -55.80
N ASP A 486 8.66 -49.28 -55.04
CA ASP A 486 8.75 -48.34 -53.93
C ASP A 486 9.01 -49.10 -52.64
N ILE A 487 10.00 -48.63 -51.89
CA ILE A 487 10.16 -48.96 -50.47
C ILE A 487 9.21 -48.04 -49.71
N GLN A 488 8.15 -48.61 -49.14
CA GLN A 488 7.11 -47.88 -48.43
C GLN A 488 7.28 -48.06 -46.92
N ASN A 489 7.07 -46.98 -46.17
CA ASN A 489 6.98 -47.03 -44.72
C ASN A 489 5.52 -46.95 -44.28
N ASN A 490 4.93 -48.12 -44.04
CA ASN A 490 3.56 -48.25 -43.54
C ASN A 490 3.50 -48.27 -42.01
N GLY A 491 4.63 -48.03 -41.34
CA GLY A 491 4.74 -47.92 -39.89
C GLY A 491 4.44 -46.51 -39.41
N GLN A 492 4.58 -46.28 -38.11
CA GLN A 492 4.38 -44.96 -37.51
C GLN A 492 5.69 -44.22 -37.23
N GLY A 493 6.83 -44.92 -37.21
CA GLY A 493 8.16 -44.34 -37.02
C GLY A 493 8.94 -44.24 -38.32
N ASN A 494 10.00 -43.43 -38.34
CA ASN A 494 10.88 -43.28 -39.51
C ASN A 494 11.60 -44.60 -39.84
N LEU A 495 11.47 -45.03 -41.10
CA LEU A 495 12.16 -46.21 -41.63
C LEU A 495 13.53 -45.78 -42.14
N GLU A 496 14.57 -46.23 -41.47
CA GLU A 496 15.96 -46.02 -41.88
C GLU A 496 16.40 -47.19 -42.75
N VAL A 497 16.56 -46.94 -44.05
CA VAL A 497 17.13 -47.88 -45.02
C VAL A 497 18.64 -47.71 -44.99
N SER A 498 19.34 -48.71 -44.48
CA SER A 498 20.79 -48.68 -44.31
C SER A 498 21.53 -49.07 -45.59
N THR A 499 21.12 -50.16 -46.22
CA THR A 499 21.71 -50.65 -47.48
C THR A 499 20.65 -51.26 -48.40
N ILE A 500 20.90 -51.18 -49.71
CA ILE A 500 20.15 -51.87 -50.76
C ILE A 500 21.16 -52.63 -51.60
N ARG A 501 21.00 -53.94 -51.74
CA ARG A 501 21.96 -54.80 -52.46
C ARG A 501 21.25 -55.82 -53.33
N ILE A 502 21.92 -56.23 -54.40
CA ILE A 502 21.48 -57.30 -55.28
C ILE A 502 22.31 -58.55 -54.97
N ASN A 503 21.63 -59.63 -54.59
CA ASN A 503 22.21 -60.93 -54.27
C ASN A 503 21.77 -61.98 -55.29
N GLY A 504 22.54 -63.07 -55.38
CA GLY A 504 22.21 -64.24 -56.20
C GLY A 504 23.22 -64.50 -57.32
N ALA A 505 23.08 -65.67 -57.97
CA ALA A 505 24.02 -66.13 -58.99
C ALA A 505 24.03 -65.26 -60.26
N ASN A 506 22.95 -64.54 -60.53
CA ASN A 506 22.82 -63.62 -61.67
C ASN A 506 22.80 -62.15 -61.26
N ALA A 507 23.31 -61.80 -60.07
CA ALA A 507 23.28 -60.41 -59.57
C ALA A 507 23.96 -59.43 -60.54
N SER A 508 25.01 -59.85 -61.25
CA SER A 508 25.70 -59.03 -62.25
C SER A 508 24.86 -58.69 -63.49
N ASP A 509 23.75 -59.39 -63.71
CA ASP A 509 22.81 -59.09 -64.80
C ASP A 509 21.80 -57.99 -64.40
N PHE A 510 21.80 -57.54 -63.14
CA PHE A 510 20.92 -56.48 -62.63
C PHE A 510 21.72 -55.34 -61.99
N SER A 511 21.25 -54.10 -62.14
CA SER A 511 21.90 -52.93 -61.55
C SER A 511 20.88 -51.99 -60.91
N LEU A 512 21.25 -51.40 -59.78
CA LEU A 512 20.50 -50.32 -59.14
C LEU A 512 20.86 -48.99 -59.80
N ILE A 513 19.85 -48.23 -60.23
CA ILE A 513 20.04 -46.97 -60.95
C ILE A 513 19.64 -45.81 -60.04
N ASN A 514 20.53 -44.83 -59.88
CA ASN A 514 20.29 -43.62 -59.08
C ASN A 514 19.79 -43.91 -57.65
N VAL A 515 20.23 -45.03 -57.07
CA VAL A 515 19.91 -45.40 -55.70
C VAL A 515 20.95 -44.81 -54.76
N SER A 516 20.51 -43.97 -53.83
CA SER A 516 21.29 -43.49 -52.70
C SER A 516 20.87 -44.29 -51.47
N ALA A 517 21.81 -44.88 -50.74
CA ALA A 517 21.61 -45.44 -49.40
C ALA A 517 22.84 -45.09 -48.53
N PRO A 518 22.67 -44.74 -47.25
CA PRO A 518 21.45 -44.83 -46.45
C PRO A 518 20.39 -43.77 -46.79
N GLN A 519 19.12 -44.04 -46.49
CA GLN A 519 17.96 -43.15 -46.69
C GLN A 519 16.97 -43.25 -45.53
N THR A 520 16.35 -42.14 -45.17
CA THR A 520 15.24 -42.10 -44.21
C THR A 520 13.92 -41.96 -44.95
N VAL A 521 13.03 -42.94 -44.81
CA VAL A 521 11.65 -42.88 -45.32
C VAL A 521 10.72 -42.50 -44.17
N MET A 522 10.24 -41.26 -44.20
CA MET A 522 9.28 -40.75 -43.22
C MET A 522 8.00 -41.60 -43.20
N THR A 523 7.25 -41.55 -42.11
CA THR A 523 5.95 -42.22 -41.95
C THR A 523 5.01 -41.96 -43.14
N ASN A 524 4.41 -43.03 -43.69
CA ASN A 524 3.60 -43.03 -44.92
C ASN A 524 4.32 -42.53 -46.20
N GLY A 525 5.62 -42.27 -46.11
CA GLY A 525 6.46 -41.93 -47.26
C GLY A 525 6.90 -43.16 -48.03
N TYR A 526 7.53 -42.91 -49.17
CA TYR A 526 8.15 -43.95 -49.99
C TYR A 526 9.48 -43.48 -50.58
N TYR A 527 10.32 -44.46 -50.93
CA TYR A 527 11.56 -44.27 -51.66
C TYR A 527 11.58 -45.21 -52.87
N THR A 528 11.56 -44.62 -54.06
CA THR A 528 11.53 -45.38 -55.32
C THR A 528 12.90 -45.91 -55.68
N VAL A 529 12.98 -47.22 -55.91
CA VAL A 529 14.20 -47.91 -56.34
C VAL A 529 14.06 -48.28 -57.80
N ASN A 530 14.97 -47.79 -58.64
CA ASN A 530 15.04 -48.12 -60.05
C ASN A 530 16.01 -49.28 -60.26
N VAL A 531 15.54 -50.31 -60.97
CA VAL A 531 16.31 -51.53 -61.22
C VAL A 531 16.34 -51.76 -62.72
N ARG A 532 17.54 -52.01 -63.24
CA ARG A 532 17.79 -52.32 -64.65
C ARG A 532 18.21 -53.78 -64.79
N PHE A 533 17.72 -54.45 -65.82
CA PHE A 533 18.17 -55.79 -66.21
C PHE A 533 18.95 -55.71 -67.53
N THR A 534 20.20 -56.18 -67.52
CA THR A 534 21.12 -56.23 -68.67
C THR A 534 21.76 -57.61 -68.75
N PRO A 535 21.09 -58.60 -69.38
CA PRO A 535 21.57 -59.97 -69.41
C PRO A 535 22.92 -60.09 -70.11
N GLN A 536 23.90 -60.69 -69.45
CA GLN A 536 25.24 -60.94 -70.00
C GLN A 536 25.32 -62.28 -70.76
N SER A 537 24.29 -63.11 -70.67
CA SER A 537 24.21 -64.40 -71.36
C SER A 537 22.76 -64.83 -71.58
N VAL A 538 22.55 -65.72 -72.56
CA VAL A 538 21.22 -66.22 -72.93
C VAL A 538 20.60 -67.03 -71.79
N GLY A 539 19.27 -66.99 -71.69
CA GLY A 539 18.46 -67.77 -70.77
C GLY A 539 17.98 -66.99 -69.54
N GLN A 540 17.16 -67.66 -68.75
CA GLN A 540 16.47 -67.06 -67.60
C GLN A 540 17.44 -66.71 -66.47
N LYS A 541 17.28 -65.50 -65.92
CA LYS A 541 18.11 -64.91 -64.87
C LYS A 541 17.25 -64.57 -63.67
N TYR A 542 17.80 -64.82 -62.47
CA TYR A 542 17.15 -64.51 -61.21
C TYR A 542 18.14 -63.84 -60.25
N ALA A 543 17.69 -62.77 -59.62
CA ALA A 543 18.38 -62.13 -58.52
C ALA A 543 17.40 -61.78 -57.40
N GLN A 544 17.91 -61.55 -56.20
CA GLN A 544 17.14 -61.05 -55.07
C GLN A 544 17.65 -59.67 -54.70
N ILE A 545 16.75 -58.70 -54.66
CA ILE A 545 17.05 -57.35 -54.16
C ILE A 545 16.72 -57.36 -52.67
N VAL A 546 17.70 -57.08 -51.83
CA VAL A 546 17.56 -57.08 -50.37
C VAL A 546 17.78 -55.67 -49.84
N VAL A 547 16.82 -55.22 -49.05
CA VAL A 547 16.83 -53.94 -48.33
C VAL A 547 17.06 -54.22 -46.86
N GLU A 548 18.10 -53.61 -46.28
CA GLU A 548 18.37 -53.65 -44.85
C GLU A 548 17.81 -52.40 -44.18
N SER A 549 16.97 -52.57 -43.15
CA SER A 549 16.32 -51.43 -42.47
C SER A 549 16.20 -51.63 -40.96
N ASN A 550 15.80 -50.56 -40.27
CA ASN A 550 15.46 -50.57 -38.85
C ASN A 550 14.03 -51.09 -38.55
N ASP A 551 13.32 -51.69 -39.50
CA ASP A 551 12.07 -52.41 -39.22
C ASP A 551 12.36 -53.60 -38.28
N PRO A 552 11.79 -53.61 -37.05
CA PRO A 552 12.09 -54.65 -36.06
C PRO A 552 11.54 -56.03 -36.43
N THR A 553 10.53 -56.10 -37.31
CA THR A 553 9.91 -57.34 -37.76
C THR A 553 10.51 -57.86 -39.07
N LYS A 554 11.04 -56.97 -39.92
CA LYS A 554 11.63 -57.29 -41.23
C LYS A 554 12.93 -56.50 -41.48
N PRO A 555 13.98 -56.72 -40.67
CA PRO A 555 15.23 -55.97 -40.81
C PRO A 555 15.96 -56.23 -42.12
N ASN A 556 15.69 -57.36 -42.77
CA ASN A 556 16.16 -57.72 -44.10
C ASN A 556 14.94 -58.15 -44.94
N TYR A 557 14.43 -57.26 -45.79
CA TYR A 557 13.27 -57.55 -46.64
C TYR A 557 13.66 -57.45 -48.11
N GLY A 558 13.17 -58.35 -48.96
CA GLY A 558 13.59 -58.36 -50.36
C GLY A 558 12.55 -58.90 -51.32
N ILE A 559 12.74 -58.57 -52.59
CA ILE A 559 11.92 -59.03 -53.72
C ILE A 559 12.79 -59.79 -54.72
N ILE A 560 12.13 -60.60 -55.54
CA ILE A 560 12.80 -61.33 -56.63
C ILE A 560 12.78 -60.47 -57.89
N ALA A 561 13.93 -60.32 -58.54
CA ALA A 561 14.04 -59.78 -59.88
C ALA A 561 14.32 -60.93 -60.86
N GLN A 562 13.58 -60.97 -61.97
CA GLN A 562 13.74 -61.98 -63.01
C GLN A 562 13.69 -61.37 -64.40
N GLY A 563 14.39 -61.99 -65.34
CA GLY A 563 14.35 -61.63 -66.76
C GLY A 563 14.97 -62.75 -67.60
N ASN A 564 14.78 -62.73 -68.90
CA ASN A 564 15.29 -63.75 -69.81
C ASN A 564 16.20 -63.12 -70.88
N GLY A 565 17.46 -63.56 -70.93
CA GLY A 565 18.41 -63.13 -71.94
C GLY A 565 18.13 -63.79 -73.29
N LEU A 566 17.80 -63.02 -74.34
CA LEU A 566 17.64 -63.53 -75.71
C LEU A 566 18.91 -63.32 -76.54
N GLN A 567 19.16 -64.22 -77.49
CA GLN A 567 20.25 -64.05 -78.46
C GLN A 567 19.94 -62.87 -79.40
N ALA A 568 20.91 -61.99 -79.63
CA ALA A 568 20.74 -60.83 -80.51
C ALA A 568 20.56 -61.24 -81.98
N THR A 569 19.44 -60.82 -82.57
CA THR A 569 19.25 -60.66 -84.02
C THR A 569 19.65 -59.22 -84.39
N THR A 570 20.40 -59.04 -85.49
CA THR A 570 20.85 -57.75 -86.07
C THR A 570 19.91 -56.58 -85.75
N GLY A 571 20.36 -55.66 -84.91
CA GLY A 571 19.55 -54.59 -84.33
C GLY A 571 19.19 -53.47 -85.30
N THR A 572 18.14 -52.71 -84.97
CA THR A 572 17.73 -51.51 -85.69
C THR A 572 18.87 -50.49 -85.72
N ILE A 573 19.30 -50.09 -86.92
CA ILE A 573 20.33 -49.07 -87.12
C ILE A 573 19.73 -47.69 -86.86
N VAL A 574 20.45 -46.83 -86.13
CA VAL A 574 20.10 -45.42 -85.95
C VAL A 574 20.32 -44.69 -87.27
N ASN A 575 19.28 -43.99 -87.75
CA ASN A 575 19.38 -43.16 -88.94
C ASN A 575 20.23 -41.92 -88.66
N ILE A 576 21.43 -41.87 -89.24
CA ILE A 576 22.36 -40.75 -89.11
C ILE A 576 22.74 -40.28 -90.52
N PRO A 577 22.01 -39.30 -91.08
CA PRO A 577 22.13 -38.92 -92.50
C PRO A 577 23.39 -38.09 -92.82
N ASP A 578 23.95 -37.37 -91.85
CA ASP A 578 25.19 -36.61 -92.02
C ASP A 578 26.41 -37.54 -91.94
N ALA A 579 27.20 -37.57 -93.01
CA ALA A 579 28.36 -38.46 -93.11
C ALA A 579 29.47 -38.12 -92.11
N ASN A 580 29.65 -36.83 -91.77
CA ASN A 580 30.67 -36.41 -90.81
C ASN A 580 30.24 -36.77 -89.39
N PHE A 581 28.95 -36.60 -89.07
CA PHE A 581 28.40 -37.02 -87.78
C PHE A 581 28.42 -38.54 -87.63
N LYS A 582 28.01 -39.29 -88.67
CA LYS A 582 28.12 -40.76 -88.68
C LYS A 582 29.56 -41.21 -88.46
N ALA A 583 30.53 -40.64 -89.20
CA ALA A 583 31.93 -41.00 -89.07
C ALA A 583 32.47 -40.73 -87.65
N ALA A 584 32.06 -39.63 -87.02
CA ALA A 584 32.46 -39.31 -85.65
C ALA A 584 31.92 -40.33 -84.63
N LEU A 585 30.66 -40.74 -84.76
CA LEU A 585 30.04 -41.73 -83.87
C LEU A 585 30.62 -43.14 -84.09
N VAL A 586 30.74 -43.56 -85.35
CA VAL A 586 31.28 -44.89 -85.72
C VAL A 586 32.76 -45.02 -85.36
N GLY A 587 33.51 -43.91 -85.42
CA GLY A 587 34.92 -43.86 -85.01
C GLY A 587 35.14 -43.94 -83.50
N ASN A 588 34.08 -43.77 -82.69
CA ASN A 588 34.14 -43.90 -81.24
C ASN A 588 33.87 -45.35 -80.83
N SER A 589 34.92 -46.07 -80.42
CA SER A 589 34.82 -47.49 -80.01
C SER A 589 33.98 -47.75 -78.76
N SER A 590 33.69 -46.71 -77.97
CA SER A 590 32.76 -46.81 -76.83
C SER A 590 31.30 -46.67 -77.24
N ILE A 591 31.03 -46.09 -78.42
CA ILE A 591 29.70 -46.00 -79.02
C ILE A 591 29.49 -47.22 -79.93
N ASN A 592 30.35 -47.40 -80.94
CA ASN A 592 30.31 -48.51 -81.89
C ASN A 592 31.01 -49.74 -81.28
N THR A 593 30.37 -50.33 -80.28
CA THR A 593 30.92 -51.43 -79.47
C THR A 593 31.12 -52.72 -80.25
N ASN A 594 30.33 -52.94 -81.30
CA ASN A 594 30.47 -54.13 -82.14
C ASN A 594 31.43 -53.93 -83.34
N GLY A 595 31.82 -52.68 -83.62
CA GLY A 595 32.79 -52.32 -84.66
C GLY A 595 32.32 -52.56 -86.09
N ASP A 596 31.00 -52.69 -86.32
CA ASP A 596 30.46 -53.11 -87.63
C ASP A 596 30.28 -51.97 -88.64
N GLY A 597 30.60 -50.74 -88.23
CA GLY A 597 30.55 -49.55 -89.09
C GLY A 597 29.18 -48.86 -89.07
N GLU A 598 28.21 -49.44 -88.37
CA GLU A 598 26.91 -48.85 -88.10
C GLU A 598 26.78 -48.47 -86.62
N ILE A 599 25.73 -47.73 -86.28
CA ILE A 599 25.36 -47.46 -84.88
C ILE A 599 24.00 -48.09 -84.69
N GLN A 600 23.86 -49.06 -83.79
CA GLN A 600 22.54 -49.60 -83.46
C GLN A 600 21.87 -48.79 -82.35
N VAL A 601 20.53 -48.82 -82.32
CA VAL A 601 19.75 -48.17 -81.24
C VAL A 601 20.20 -48.65 -79.87
N SER A 602 20.56 -49.93 -79.73
CA SER A 602 21.10 -50.49 -78.49
C SER A 602 22.44 -49.88 -78.08
N GLU A 603 23.31 -49.61 -79.04
CA GLU A 603 24.61 -48.97 -78.80
C GLU A 603 24.43 -47.51 -78.35
N ALA A 604 23.58 -46.77 -79.06
CA ALA A 604 23.25 -45.39 -78.72
C ALA A 604 22.61 -45.25 -77.33
N GLN A 605 21.68 -46.15 -76.98
CA GLN A 605 21.01 -46.15 -75.68
C GLN A 605 21.91 -46.63 -74.54
N ALA A 606 22.87 -47.53 -74.79
CA ALA A 606 23.82 -48.00 -73.79
C ALA A 606 24.93 -46.97 -73.51
N PHE A 607 25.26 -46.11 -74.47
CA PHE A 607 26.30 -45.11 -74.31
C PHE A 607 25.91 -44.03 -73.29
N THR A 608 26.84 -43.72 -72.40
CA THR A 608 26.73 -42.66 -71.39
C THR A 608 27.97 -41.76 -71.48
N GLY A 609 27.82 -40.49 -71.14
CA GLY A 609 28.94 -39.55 -71.10
C GLY A 609 28.92 -38.50 -72.21
N GLU A 610 30.09 -38.19 -72.76
CA GLU A 610 30.32 -37.05 -73.65
C GLU A 610 30.36 -37.46 -75.12
N ILE A 611 29.61 -36.73 -75.95
CA ILE A 611 29.78 -36.72 -77.41
C ILE A 611 30.39 -35.37 -77.80
N ARG A 612 31.57 -35.41 -78.44
CA ARG A 612 32.28 -34.23 -78.93
C ARG A 612 32.53 -34.33 -80.43
N VAL A 613 31.98 -33.37 -81.18
CA VAL A 613 31.99 -33.34 -82.65
C VAL A 613 32.30 -31.93 -83.19
N ASP A 614 33.18 -31.20 -82.49
CA ASP A 614 33.55 -29.83 -82.82
C ASP A 614 34.33 -29.72 -84.14
N GLY A 615 34.00 -28.73 -84.98
CA GLY A 615 34.79 -28.37 -86.16
C GLY A 615 34.77 -29.40 -87.29
N LEU A 616 33.77 -30.29 -87.34
CA LEU A 616 33.69 -31.41 -88.27
C LEU A 616 32.86 -31.11 -89.53
N ASN A 617 32.41 -29.87 -89.73
CA ASN A 617 31.50 -29.47 -90.81
C ASN A 617 30.21 -30.31 -90.82
N ILE A 618 29.61 -30.52 -89.65
CA ILE A 618 28.33 -31.22 -89.50
C ILE A 618 27.18 -30.25 -89.78
N LEU A 619 26.22 -30.70 -90.58
CA LEU A 619 25.01 -29.98 -90.96
C LEU A 619 23.77 -30.49 -90.23
N ASP A 620 23.74 -31.78 -89.92
CA ASP A 620 22.59 -32.48 -89.36
C ASP A 620 23.03 -33.49 -88.30
N VAL A 621 22.42 -33.43 -87.11
CA VAL A 621 22.67 -34.35 -85.99
C VAL A 621 21.51 -35.31 -85.75
N THR A 622 20.63 -35.49 -86.73
CA THR A 622 19.61 -36.55 -86.72
C THR A 622 20.26 -37.89 -86.37
N GLY A 623 19.64 -38.62 -85.46
CA GLY A 623 20.17 -39.81 -84.81
C GLY A 623 20.68 -39.55 -83.38
N LEU A 624 20.96 -38.29 -83.00
CA LEU A 624 21.33 -37.93 -81.63
C LEU A 624 20.23 -38.27 -80.62
N GLU A 625 18.97 -38.25 -81.04
CA GLU A 625 17.81 -38.61 -80.22
C GLU A 625 17.84 -40.05 -79.71
N ALA A 626 18.62 -40.94 -80.34
CA ALA A 626 18.81 -42.32 -79.86
C ALA A 626 19.76 -42.39 -78.65
N PHE A 627 20.56 -41.35 -78.41
CA PHE A 627 21.55 -41.27 -77.35
C PHE A 627 20.94 -40.69 -76.06
N VAL A 628 19.95 -41.38 -75.50
CA VAL A 628 19.13 -40.86 -74.38
C VAL A 628 19.88 -40.67 -73.06
N ASN A 629 21.04 -41.32 -72.88
CA ASN A 629 21.80 -41.31 -71.63
C ASN A 629 23.09 -40.47 -71.67
N ILE A 630 23.30 -39.66 -72.71
CA ILE A 630 24.46 -38.76 -72.76
C ILE A 630 24.31 -37.61 -71.76
N THR A 631 25.43 -37.21 -71.17
CA THR A 631 25.47 -36.14 -70.15
C THR A 631 26.07 -34.86 -70.71
N GLN A 632 26.84 -34.94 -71.80
CA GLN A 632 27.44 -33.76 -72.43
C GLN A 632 27.42 -33.87 -73.95
N PHE A 633 27.06 -32.77 -74.62
CA PHE A 633 27.08 -32.66 -76.08
C PHE A 633 27.82 -31.40 -76.51
N HIS A 634 28.87 -31.59 -77.30
CA HIS A 634 29.74 -30.51 -77.82
C HIS A 634 29.77 -30.59 -79.34
N ALA A 635 29.27 -29.56 -80.01
CA ALA A 635 29.21 -29.46 -81.46
C ALA A 635 29.56 -28.04 -81.95
N GLU A 636 30.62 -27.47 -81.39
CA GLU A 636 31.09 -26.13 -81.72
C GLU A 636 31.67 -26.03 -83.14
N ASN A 637 31.57 -24.85 -83.77
CA ASN A 637 32.14 -24.53 -85.07
C ASN A 637 31.68 -25.50 -86.19
N ASN A 638 30.39 -25.76 -86.25
CA ASN A 638 29.75 -26.57 -87.29
C ASN A 638 28.81 -25.70 -88.13
N SER A 639 27.93 -26.32 -88.93
CA SER A 639 26.99 -25.63 -89.81
C SER A 639 25.54 -26.03 -89.49
N LEU A 640 25.26 -26.32 -88.22
CA LEU A 640 23.92 -26.73 -87.77
C LEU A 640 22.92 -25.58 -87.92
N THR A 641 21.79 -25.84 -88.58
CA THR A 641 20.66 -24.91 -88.69
C THR A 641 19.54 -25.22 -87.71
N SER A 642 19.48 -26.45 -87.23
CA SER A 642 18.53 -26.96 -86.24
C SER A 642 19.14 -28.12 -85.46
N ILE A 643 18.60 -28.37 -84.27
CA ILE A 643 18.95 -29.52 -83.45
C ILE A 643 17.72 -29.95 -82.65
N ASP A 644 17.49 -31.25 -82.52
CA ASP A 644 16.49 -31.83 -81.62
C ASP A 644 17.22 -32.49 -80.44
N LEU A 645 16.95 -32.00 -79.23
CA LEU A 645 17.49 -32.52 -77.97
C LEU A 645 16.40 -33.10 -77.06
N SER A 646 15.18 -33.28 -77.57
CA SER A 646 14.00 -33.63 -76.75
C SER A 646 14.14 -34.96 -76.01
N GLN A 647 14.95 -35.89 -76.54
CA GLN A 647 15.21 -37.20 -75.92
C GLN A 647 16.49 -37.22 -75.05
N ASN A 648 17.35 -36.20 -75.15
CA ASN A 648 18.62 -36.13 -74.44
C ASN A 648 18.45 -35.42 -73.08
N THR A 649 17.50 -35.90 -72.27
CA THR A 649 17.07 -35.25 -71.02
C THR A 649 18.14 -35.26 -69.92
N ALA A 650 19.13 -36.15 -70.02
CA ALA A 650 20.23 -36.29 -69.07
C ALA A 650 21.40 -35.30 -69.30
N VAL A 651 21.34 -34.45 -70.34
CA VAL A 651 22.43 -33.52 -70.67
C VAL A 651 22.56 -32.43 -69.61
N THR A 652 23.75 -32.31 -69.03
CA THR A 652 24.12 -31.26 -68.07
C THR A 652 24.99 -30.18 -68.68
N ARG A 653 25.67 -30.46 -69.80
CA ARG A 653 26.51 -29.50 -70.53
C ARG A 653 26.27 -29.54 -72.03
N LEU A 654 25.91 -28.39 -72.59
CA LEU A 654 25.64 -28.21 -74.01
C LEU A 654 26.53 -27.09 -74.59
N THR A 655 27.29 -27.40 -75.65
CA THR A 655 28.05 -26.39 -76.40
C THR A 655 27.74 -26.47 -77.90
N LEU A 656 27.17 -25.38 -78.43
CA LEU A 656 26.73 -25.23 -79.82
C LEU A 656 27.28 -23.94 -80.46
N LYS A 657 28.38 -23.42 -79.90
CA LYS A 657 28.98 -22.17 -80.34
C LYS A 657 29.36 -22.22 -81.83
N GLY A 658 29.16 -21.14 -82.58
CA GLY A 658 29.65 -21.04 -83.97
C GLY A 658 28.88 -21.96 -84.91
N ASN A 659 27.55 -21.88 -84.87
CA ASN A 659 26.64 -22.59 -85.76
C ASN A 659 25.70 -21.57 -86.45
N SER A 660 24.66 -22.06 -87.14
CA SER A 660 23.67 -21.23 -87.84
C SER A 660 22.25 -21.46 -87.30
N LEU A 661 22.13 -21.74 -86.00
CA LEU A 661 20.83 -22.01 -85.35
C LEU A 661 19.99 -20.72 -85.30
N THR A 662 18.72 -20.81 -85.71
CA THR A 662 17.76 -19.70 -85.61
C THR A 662 16.78 -19.85 -84.45
N ALA A 663 16.65 -21.08 -83.93
CA ALA A 663 15.84 -21.43 -82.77
C ALA A 663 16.52 -22.58 -82.02
N LEU A 664 16.24 -22.68 -80.73
CA LEU A 664 16.71 -23.75 -79.86
C LEU A 664 15.67 -24.01 -78.77
N ASP A 665 15.09 -25.21 -78.75
CA ASP A 665 14.19 -25.67 -77.70
C ASP A 665 14.99 -26.52 -76.69
N LEU A 666 14.94 -26.12 -75.42
CA LEU A 666 15.60 -26.79 -74.30
C LEU A 666 14.60 -27.27 -73.23
N SER A 667 13.30 -27.21 -73.51
CA SER A 667 12.24 -27.48 -72.53
C SER A 667 12.32 -28.87 -71.88
N ALA A 668 12.92 -29.85 -72.55
CA ALA A 668 13.14 -31.20 -72.05
C ALA A 668 14.47 -31.38 -71.29
N ASN A 669 15.42 -30.45 -71.42
CA ASN A 669 16.81 -30.60 -70.95
C ASN A 669 17.01 -29.91 -69.58
N LEU A 670 16.15 -30.24 -68.62
CA LEU A 670 16.09 -29.56 -67.32
C LEU A 670 17.33 -29.77 -66.42
N ALA A 671 18.18 -30.74 -66.75
CA ALA A 671 19.42 -31.03 -66.03
C ALA A 671 20.59 -30.11 -66.42
N LEU A 672 20.41 -29.21 -67.40
CA LEU A 672 21.48 -28.32 -67.89
C LEU A 672 22.05 -27.41 -66.79
N GLU A 673 23.35 -27.54 -66.56
CA GLU A 673 24.15 -26.68 -65.68
C GLU A 673 24.96 -25.65 -66.49
N THR A 674 25.34 -26.00 -67.73
CA THR A 674 26.13 -25.15 -68.63
C THR A 674 25.57 -25.15 -70.04
N ILE A 675 25.28 -23.95 -70.57
CA ILE A 675 24.76 -23.75 -71.92
C ILE A 675 25.63 -22.70 -72.63
N LEU A 676 26.31 -23.10 -73.70
CA LEU A 676 27.15 -22.25 -74.55
C LEU A 676 26.62 -22.26 -75.98
N ILE A 677 25.97 -21.19 -76.41
CA ILE A 677 25.29 -21.09 -77.71
C ILE A 677 25.72 -19.84 -78.50
N GLN A 678 26.91 -19.31 -78.20
CA GLN A 678 27.38 -18.07 -78.83
C GLN A 678 27.54 -18.21 -80.34
N GLN A 679 27.55 -17.09 -81.07
CA GLN A 679 27.80 -17.08 -82.52
C GLN A 679 26.81 -17.96 -83.27
N ASN A 680 25.52 -17.65 -83.11
CA ASN A 680 24.40 -18.26 -83.81
C ASN A 680 23.45 -17.14 -84.29
N SER A 681 22.22 -17.47 -84.66
CA SER A 681 21.19 -16.51 -85.08
C SER A 681 19.89 -16.69 -84.31
N ILE A 682 19.97 -17.15 -83.05
CA ILE A 682 18.81 -17.44 -82.19
C ILE A 682 18.14 -16.12 -81.80
N SER A 683 16.81 -16.06 -81.92
CA SER A 683 16.01 -14.85 -81.65
C SER A 683 15.33 -14.83 -80.27
N THR A 684 15.07 -16.02 -79.71
CA THR A 684 14.39 -16.20 -78.42
C THR A 684 14.96 -17.40 -77.68
N ILE A 685 15.03 -17.32 -76.35
CA ILE A 685 15.41 -18.45 -75.50
C ILE A 685 14.61 -18.42 -74.20
N ASP A 686 14.05 -19.56 -73.82
CA ASP A 686 13.27 -19.73 -72.58
C ASP A 686 13.98 -20.72 -71.66
N LEU A 687 14.42 -20.23 -70.51
CA LEU A 687 15.11 -21.00 -69.48
C LEU A 687 14.31 -21.10 -68.18
N THR A 688 13.01 -20.81 -68.17
CA THR A 688 12.16 -20.68 -66.97
C THR A 688 12.34 -21.80 -65.94
N ASN A 689 12.46 -23.06 -66.40
CA ASN A 689 12.51 -24.27 -65.56
C ASN A 689 13.94 -24.82 -65.31
N HIS A 690 14.99 -24.14 -65.75
CA HIS A 690 16.37 -24.64 -65.65
C HIS A 690 17.01 -24.27 -64.30
N SER A 691 16.49 -24.84 -63.22
CA SER A 691 16.91 -24.54 -61.83
C SER A 691 18.37 -24.89 -61.51
N SER A 692 18.96 -25.83 -62.26
CA SER A 692 20.36 -26.27 -62.12
C SER A 692 21.37 -25.39 -62.85
N LEU A 693 20.94 -24.37 -63.59
CA LEU A 693 21.81 -23.58 -64.46
C LEU A 693 22.84 -22.76 -63.66
N VAL A 694 24.12 -22.91 -64.01
CA VAL A 694 25.26 -22.22 -63.37
C VAL A 694 25.93 -21.24 -64.32
N ASN A 695 26.07 -21.60 -65.61
CA ASN A 695 26.77 -20.82 -66.62
C ASN A 695 25.97 -20.76 -67.92
N PHE A 696 25.62 -19.56 -68.36
CA PHE A 696 24.93 -19.34 -69.63
C PHE A 696 25.66 -18.31 -70.48
N GLN A 697 25.96 -18.69 -71.72
CA GLN A 697 26.64 -17.84 -72.68
C GLN A 697 25.93 -17.91 -74.02
N CYS A 698 25.38 -16.79 -74.46
CA CYS A 698 24.63 -16.66 -75.71
C CYS A 698 25.06 -15.45 -76.54
N GLY A 699 26.30 -14.96 -76.33
CA GLY A 699 26.84 -13.83 -77.07
C GLY A 699 26.80 -14.00 -78.59
N ASP A 700 26.81 -12.91 -79.35
CA ASP A 700 26.75 -12.93 -80.83
C ASP A 700 25.53 -13.72 -81.35
N ASN A 701 24.32 -13.28 -81.01
CA ASN A 701 23.05 -13.84 -81.48
C ASN A 701 22.06 -12.72 -81.82
N ASN A 702 20.81 -13.07 -82.14
CA ASN A 702 19.73 -12.11 -82.40
C ASN A 702 18.69 -12.09 -81.25
N ILE A 703 19.08 -12.44 -80.03
CA ILE A 703 18.11 -12.66 -78.94
C ILE A 703 17.47 -11.34 -78.54
N SER A 704 16.15 -11.26 -78.71
CA SER A 704 15.33 -10.13 -78.26
C SER A 704 14.53 -10.47 -77.00
N THR A 705 14.14 -11.75 -76.85
CA THR A 705 13.42 -12.27 -75.68
C THR A 705 14.28 -13.33 -74.98
N LEU A 706 14.76 -13.02 -73.79
CA LEU A 706 15.47 -13.91 -72.89
C LEU A 706 14.63 -14.10 -71.62
N VAL A 707 14.24 -15.33 -71.33
CA VAL A 707 13.61 -15.70 -70.06
C VAL A 707 14.60 -16.51 -69.24
N LEU A 708 15.04 -15.99 -68.11
CA LEU A 708 15.95 -16.68 -67.20
C LEU A 708 15.19 -17.57 -66.19
N PRO A 709 15.86 -18.52 -65.50
CA PRO A 709 15.19 -19.43 -64.59
C PRO A 709 14.55 -18.73 -63.38
N THR A 710 13.35 -19.15 -62.99
CA THR A 710 12.60 -18.55 -61.86
C THR A 710 12.96 -19.12 -60.48
N THR A 711 13.75 -20.19 -60.43
CA THR A 711 14.12 -20.90 -59.20
C THR A 711 15.61 -21.22 -59.07
N ALA A 712 16.45 -20.80 -60.02
CA ALA A 712 17.88 -21.13 -60.05
C ALA A 712 18.71 -20.19 -59.16
N ASN A 713 18.93 -20.56 -57.90
CA ASN A 713 19.80 -19.79 -56.99
C ASN A 713 21.30 -19.96 -57.28
N GLY A 714 21.69 -20.86 -58.20
CA GLY A 714 23.07 -21.22 -58.49
C GLY A 714 23.73 -20.51 -59.67
N LEU A 715 23.04 -19.60 -60.36
CA LEU A 715 23.54 -18.93 -61.56
C LEU A 715 24.72 -17.99 -61.22
N ARG A 716 25.90 -18.25 -61.79
CA ARG A 716 27.15 -17.53 -61.49
C ARG A 716 27.63 -16.65 -62.62
N THR A 717 27.29 -16.99 -63.86
CA THR A 717 27.90 -16.38 -65.03
C THR A 717 26.88 -16.21 -66.15
N LEU A 718 26.78 -14.97 -66.65
CA LEU A 718 25.96 -14.57 -67.79
C LEU A 718 26.80 -13.83 -68.82
N TYR A 719 26.89 -14.38 -70.04
CA TYR A 719 27.46 -13.72 -71.23
C TYR A 719 26.38 -13.57 -72.29
N LEU A 720 25.92 -12.35 -72.50
CA LEU A 720 24.76 -11.95 -73.28
C LEU A 720 25.13 -10.91 -74.36
N GLU A 721 26.43 -10.66 -74.57
CA GLU A 721 26.92 -9.63 -75.48
C GLU A 721 26.38 -9.75 -76.91
N GLU A 722 26.34 -8.65 -77.65
CA GLU A 722 26.03 -8.66 -79.09
C GLU A 722 24.69 -9.36 -79.38
N ASN A 723 23.63 -8.84 -78.76
CA ASN A 723 22.25 -9.33 -78.89
C ASN A 723 21.28 -8.13 -78.99
N GLN A 724 19.97 -8.39 -78.90
CA GLN A 724 18.92 -7.38 -79.04
C GLN A 724 18.06 -7.23 -77.77
N ILE A 725 18.58 -7.66 -76.61
CA ILE A 725 17.86 -7.74 -75.34
C ILE A 725 17.54 -6.33 -74.83
N SER A 726 16.26 -6.05 -74.56
CA SER A 726 15.80 -4.74 -74.06
C SER A 726 15.59 -4.69 -72.55
N THR A 727 15.35 -5.85 -71.91
CA THR A 727 15.05 -5.96 -70.48
C THR A 727 15.76 -7.17 -69.91
N LEU A 728 16.37 -7.01 -68.74
CA LEU A 728 17.04 -8.07 -68.01
C LEU A 728 16.81 -7.88 -66.51
N ASP A 729 16.17 -8.86 -65.88
CA ASP A 729 16.05 -8.92 -64.42
C ASP A 729 16.98 -10.00 -63.88
N VAL A 730 17.93 -9.59 -63.04
CA VAL A 730 18.89 -10.49 -62.38
C VAL A 730 18.70 -10.51 -60.86
N SER A 731 17.65 -9.90 -60.33
CA SER A 731 17.43 -9.70 -58.89
C SER A 731 17.35 -11.01 -58.10
N MET A 732 16.99 -12.12 -58.75
CA MET A 732 16.86 -13.46 -58.15
C MET A 732 18.18 -14.25 -58.05
N TYR A 733 19.31 -13.71 -58.54
CA TYR A 733 20.57 -14.45 -58.66
C TYR A 733 21.68 -13.90 -57.72
N PRO A 734 21.59 -14.13 -56.39
CA PRO A 734 22.54 -13.57 -55.43
C PRO A 734 23.97 -14.12 -55.60
N ASP A 735 24.11 -15.28 -56.24
CA ASP A 735 25.39 -15.93 -56.54
C ASP A 735 26.07 -15.48 -57.84
N LEU A 736 25.44 -14.56 -58.59
CA LEU A 736 25.98 -14.04 -59.84
C LEU A 736 27.31 -13.31 -59.60
N ARG A 737 28.35 -13.68 -60.38
CA ARG A 737 29.72 -13.13 -60.28
C ARG A 737 30.10 -12.29 -61.49
N THR A 738 29.67 -12.73 -62.67
CA THR A 738 30.02 -12.11 -63.95
C THR A 738 28.76 -11.87 -64.77
N LEU A 739 28.55 -10.63 -65.18
CA LEU A 739 27.49 -10.22 -66.11
C LEU A 739 28.12 -9.42 -67.26
N VAL A 740 28.09 -10.01 -68.46
CA VAL A 740 28.52 -9.38 -69.70
C VAL A 740 27.30 -9.24 -70.60
N ALA A 741 26.90 -8.01 -70.90
CA ALA A 741 25.70 -7.67 -71.66
C ALA A 741 25.92 -6.42 -72.53
N TYR A 742 27.13 -6.26 -73.08
CA TYR A 742 27.43 -5.13 -73.96
C TYR A 742 26.80 -5.30 -75.35
N ASN A 743 26.64 -4.19 -76.09
CA ASN A 743 26.01 -4.20 -77.42
C ASN A 743 24.63 -4.88 -77.40
N ASN A 744 23.71 -4.30 -76.62
CA ASN A 744 22.32 -4.72 -76.47
C ASN A 744 21.40 -3.49 -76.45
N ASN A 745 20.11 -3.68 -76.17
CA ASN A 745 19.10 -2.62 -76.14
C ASN A 745 18.61 -2.27 -74.73
N LEU A 746 19.38 -2.61 -73.68
CA LEU A 746 18.95 -2.46 -72.28
C LEU A 746 18.68 -0.99 -71.93
N SER A 747 17.54 -0.71 -71.31
CA SER A 747 17.13 0.64 -70.87
C SER A 747 17.51 0.96 -69.43
N SER A 748 17.66 -0.07 -68.59
CA SER A 748 18.10 0.05 -67.21
C SER A 748 18.83 -1.24 -66.80
N MET A 749 19.64 -1.12 -65.77
CA MET A 749 20.31 -2.26 -65.15
C MET A 749 20.41 -2.04 -63.65
N ASP A 750 19.93 -3.01 -62.88
CA ASP A 750 20.02 -3.01 -61.43
C ASP A 750 20.65 -4.32 -60.96
N ILE A 751 21.78 -4.21 -60.27
CA ILE A 751 22.49 -5.35 -59.68
C ILE A 751 22.55 -5.27 -58.15
N SER A 752 21.70 -4.47 -57.50
CA SER A 752 21.75 -4.26 -56.04
C SER A 752 21.59 -5.54 -55.22
N ASN A 753 20.85 -6.52 -55.75
CA ASN A 753 20.63 -7.83 -55.09
C ASN A 753 21.75 -8.86 -55.42
N ASN A 754 22.68 -8.53 -56.31
CA ASN A 754 23.73 -9.44 -56.78
C ASN A 754 25.05 -9.15 -56.05
N SER A 755 25.07 -9.40 -54.74
CA SER A 755 26.19 -9.09 -53.83
C SER A 755 27.52 -9.81 -54.14
N ARG A 756 27.53 -10.78 -55.05
CA ARG A 756 28.75 -11.49 -55.47
C ARG A 756 29.33 -11.03 -56.81
N VAL A 757 28.71 -10.06 -57.48
CA VAL A 757 29.21 -9.54 -58.76
C VAL A 757 30.57 -8.89 -58.56
N ILE A 758 31.51 -9.24 -59.42
CA ILE A 758 32.87 -8.67 -59.49
C ILE A 758 33.21 -8.18 -60.91
N SER A 759 32.42 -8.53 -61.93
CA SER A 759 32.68 -8.17 -63.32
C SER A 759 31.38 -7.81 -64.03
N LEU A 760 31.19 -6.52 -64.34
CA LEU A 760 30.02 -5.99 -65.03
C LEU A 760 30.41 -5.29 -66.33
N HIS A 761 29.84 -5.72 -67.45
CA HIS A 761 30.06 -5.10 -68.77
C HIS A 761 28.71 -4.79 -69.42
N VAL A 762 28.31 -3.53 -69.43
CA VAL A 762 27.03 -3.05 -69.99
C VAL A 762 27.22 -1.91 -70.99
N ARG A 763 28.42 -1.80 -71.58
CA ARG A 763 28.72 -0.77 -72.59
C ARG A 763 27.82 -0.89 -73.81
N ASN A 764 27.63 0.22 -74.52
CA ASN A 764 26.86 0.29 -75.76
C ASN A 764 25.45 -0.33 -75.61
N ASN A 765 24.69 0.22 -74.66
CA ASN A 765 23.27 -0.06 -74.47
C ASN A 765 22.50 1.29 -74.54
N ASN A 766 21.21 1.26 -74.19
CA ASN A 766 20.35 2.43 -74.10
C ASN A 766 20.06 2.83 -72.65
N LEU A 767 20.99 2.55 -71.72
CA LEU A 767 20.76 2.74 -70.29
C LEU A 767 20.45 4.20 -69.95
N THR A 768 19.39 4.44 -69.19
CA THR A 768 19.09 5.72 -68.55
C THR A 768 19.42 5.70 -67.05
N SER A 769 19.39 4.52 -66.44
CA SER A 769 19.77 4.27 -65.05
C SER A 769 20.65 3.03 -64.93
N LEU A 770 21.62 3.10 -64.01
CA LEU A 770 22.49 1.99 -63.66
C LEU A 770 22.71 2.00 -62.14
N ASN A 771 22.25 0.96 -61.46
CA ASN A 771 22.48 0.76 -60.03
C ASN A 771 23.47 -0.38 -59.81
N VAL A 772 24.68 -0.03 -59.37
CA VAL A 772 25.73 -0.98 -59.00
C VAL A 772 25.92 -1.11 -57.49
N ALA A 773 25.14 -0.41 -56.65
CA ALA A 773 25.27 -0.45 -55.19
C ALA A 773 24.79 -1.79 -54.61
N ASN A 774 25.68 -2.78 -54.59
CA ASN A 774 25.41 -4.16 -54.19
C ASN A 774 26.19 -4.61 -52.94
N GLY A 775 26.84 -3.69 -52.25
CA GLY A 775 27.69 -3.94 -51.08
C GLY A 775 29.05 -4.58 -51.41
N ASN A 776 29.40 -4.72 -52.69
CA ASN A 776 30.60 -5.44 -53.14
C ASN A 776 31.45 -4.64 -54.13
N ASN A 777 31.21 -3.33 -54.33
CA ASN A 777 31.94 -2.51 -55.31
C ASN A 777 33.46 -2.51 -55.09
N VAL A 778 33.93 -2.64 -53.85
CA VAL A 778 35.37 -2.77 -53.52
C VAL A 778 36.05 -3.96 -54.20
N ASN A 779 35.31 -5.02 -54.49
CA ASN A 779 35.83 -6.25 -55.10
C ASN A 779 35.58 -6.33 -56.61
N PHE A 780 35.03 -5.28 -57.23
CA PHE A 780 34.86 -5.26 -58.68
C PHE A 780 36.22 -5.18 -59.36
N ILE A 781 36.44 -6.12 -60.28
CA ILE A 781 37.55 -6.14 -61.22
C ILE A 781 37.19 -5.30 -62.45
N TYR A 782 35.93 -5.33 -62.89
CA TYR A 782 35.44 -4.56 -64.05
C TYR A 782 34.06 -3.96 -63.79
N MET A 783 33.89 -2.70 -64.18
CA MET A 783 32.61 -2.01 -64.29
C MET A 783 32.63 -1.13 -65.54
N VAL A 784 32.09 -1.63 -66.65
CA VAL A 784 32.24 -0.97 -67.95
C VAL A 784 30.88 -0.58 -68.51
N ALA A 785 30.58 0.72 -68.51
CA ALA A 785 29.29 1.28 -68.93
C ALA A 785 29.38 2.35 -70.04
N ASP A 786 30.53 2.48 -70.73
CA ASP A 786 30.71 3.44 -71.83
C ASP A 786 29.69 3.24 -72.97
N GLY A 787 29.49 4.25 -73.81
CA GLY A 787 28.60 4.13 -74.98
C GLY A 787 27.10 4.11 -74.67
N ASN A 788 26.71 4.29 -73.41
CA ASN A 788 25.33 4.55 -73.00
C ASN A 788 25.04 6.06 -73.02
N ALA A 789 24.69 6.62 -74.17
CA ALA A 789 24.59 8.08 -74.34
C ALA A 789 23.54 8.76 -73.43
N ASN A 790 22.52 8.03 -73.01
CA ASN A 790 21.43 8.54 -72.16
C ASN A 790 21.65 8.34 -70.66
N LEU A 791 22.74 7.69 -70.25
CA LEU A 791 23.03 7.40 -68.85
C LEU A 791 23.63 8.64 -68.20
N THR A 792 22.90 9.25 -67.26
CA THR A 792 23.30 10.49 -66.58
C THR A 792 23.84 10.27 -65.17
N CYS A 793 23.57 9.11 -64.58
CA CYS A 793 23.92 8.80 -63.19
C CYS A 793 24.17 7.29 -63.02
N ILE A 794 25.20 6.95 -62.26
CA ILE A 794 25.51 5.59 -61.82
C ILE A 794 25.55 5.56 -60.29
N GLN A 795 24.67 4.75 -59.70
CA GLN A 795 24.59 4.59 -58.24
C GLN A 795 25.61 3.55 -57.78
N HIS A 796 26.43 3.86 -56.78
CA HIS A 796 27.43 2.97 -56.20
C HIS A 796 27.35 2.92 -54.67
N ASP A 797 28.07 1.97 -54.06
CA ASP A 797 28.11 1.76 -52.62
C ASP A 797 28.61 3.01 -51.86
N ALA A 798 28.00 3.28 -50.70
CA ALA A 798 28.47 4.33 -49.80
C ALA A 798 29.89 4.02 -49.29
N GLY A 799 30.78 5.02 -49.32
CA GLY A 799 32.17 4.88 -48.88
C GLY A 799 33.12 4.26 -49.91
N PHE A 800 32.63 3.84 -51.07
CA PHE A 800 33.45 3.46 -52.22
C PHE A 800 33.82 4.69 -53.06
N ASP A 801 35.07 4.76 -53.54
CA ASP A 801 35.56 5.79 -54.47
C ASP A 801 35.70 5.20 -55.89
N PRO A 802 34.74 5.46 -56.80
CA PRO A 802 34.81 4.98 -58.18
C PRO A 802 35.99 5.56 -58.99
N LEU A 803 36.62 6.64 -58.54
CA LEU A 803 37.77 7.25 -59.21
C LEU A 803 39.08 6.54 -58.85
N ASN A 804 39.13 5.81 -57.73
CA ASN A 804 40.30 5.07 -57.26
C ASN A 804 39.92 3.66 -56.72
N PRO A 805 39.45 2.73 -57.57
CA PRO A 805 39.03 1.41 -57.09
C PRO A 805 40.24 0.57 -56.64
N PRO A 806 40.18 -0.09 -55.47
CA PRO A 806 41.34 -0.73 -54.82
C PRO A 806 41.86 -1.98 -55.54
N ASN A 807 41.03 -2.64 -56.35
CA ASN A 807 41.35 -3.93 -56.99
C ASN A 807 41.48 -3.82 -58.52
N THR A 808 41.75 -2.62 -59.05
CA THR A 808 41.78 -2.38 -60.49
C THR A 808 42.97 -1.56 -60.98
N THR A 809 43.38 -1.79 -62.22
CA THR A 809 44.24 -0.85 -62.97
C THR A 809 43.38 0.26 -63.59
N ALA A 810 43.97 1.43 -63.83
CA ALA A 810 43.28 2.53 -64.52
C ALA A 810 42.67 2.03 -65.84
N ASN A 811 41.37 2.35 -66.08
CA ASN A 811 40.51 1.95 -67.21
C ASN A 811 39.59 0.73 -67.01
N GLN A 812 39.48 0.13 -65.82
CA GLN A 812 38.55 -0.99 -65.59
C GLN A 812 37.17 -0.56 -65.04
N TRP A 813 37.07 0.65 -64.48
CA TRP A 813 35.81 1.35 -64.25
C TRP A 813 35.64 2.44 -65.30
N SER A 814 34.55 2.41 -66.04
CA SER A 814 34.29 3.38 -67.10
C SER A 814 32.81 3.71 -67.25
N LYS A 815 32.56 4.96 -67.63
CA LYS A 815 31.22 5.54 -67.75
C LYS A 815 31.20 6.57 -68.88
N PRO A 816 30.02 6.87 -69.44
CA PRO A 816 29.86 7.98 -70.38
C PRO A 816 30.36 9.31 -69.80
N SER A 817 30.89 10.19 -70.64
CA SER A 817 31.49 11.47 -70.22
C SER A 817 30.52 12.38 -69.45
N GLY A 818 29.21 12.32 -69.76
CA GLY A 818 28.15 13.07 -69.09
C GLY A 818 27.54 12.41 -67.85
N ALA A 819 27.88 11.15 -67.54
CA ALA A 819 27.34 10.45 -66.39
C ALA A 819 28.04 10.90 -65.08
N SER A 820 27.29 10.99 -63.98
CA SER A 820 27.82 11.27 -62.63
C SER A 820 27.85 10.00 -61.77
N TRP A 821 28.70 9.98 -60.75
CA TRP A 821 28.68 8.97 -59.70
C TRP A 821 27.81 9.46 -58.55
N SER A 822 26.97 8.59 -57.98
CA SER A 822 26.06 8.93 -56.89
C SER A 822 26.04 7.84 -55.82
N THR A 823 25.99 8.24 -54.54
CA THR A 823 25.71 7.35 -53.40
C THR A 823 24.22 7.27 -53.06
N THR A 824 23.39 8.08 -53.71
CA THR A 824 21.92 8.05 -53.61
C THR A 824 21.30 7.51 -54.89
N SER A 825 20.03 7.11 -54.84
CA SER A 825 19.29 6.64 -56.01
C SER A 825 19.41 7.59 -57.20
N CYS A 826 19.69 7.02 -58.37
CA CYS A 826 19.78 7.74 -59.65
C CYS A 826 18.41 7.88 -60.37
N GLN A 827 17.30 7.56 -59.68
CA GLN A 827 15.94 7.68 -60.22
C GLN A 827 15.45 9.12 -60.38
#